data_AF-A0A257DA82-F1
#
_entry.id   AF-A0A257DA82-F1
#
_cell.length_a   1.000
_cell.length_b   1.000
_cell.length_c   1.000
_cell.angle_alpha   90.00
_cell.angle_beta   90.00
_cell.angle_gamma   90.00
#
_symmetry.space_group_name_H-M   'P 1'
#
loop_
_entity.id
_entity.type
_entity.pdbx_description
1 polymer ?
#
loop_
_entity_poly.entity_id
_entity_poly.type
_entity_poly.pdbx_seq_one_letter_code
_entity_poly.pdbx_strand_id
1 'polypeptide(L)'
;MSESLSLQVAVDAPAHTSLRAPLTYLSESPLAPGTLVRVPFGAREVTGVVWAGESSTEGRGGDPDLGLRTLQHALSSLPPLGTAWRRLVDFTAAYYQRGIGEVALSVLPPELRKLDDTQIRQRIARLHKALGISQTAAQSAAALPELDAAQTRVLDDLRSAQGSAVAPTVLLHGVTGSGKTEIYLRAAAEALAQGRQALVLVPEINLTPQLEARFAERFAGRHIVAMHSGLPPAQRLRSWLAAHLGLADLVLGTRLAVFASVPRLGLIVVDEEHDPSYKQQEGARYSARDLAVYRGKLEGATVLLGSATPSLESWQRADEGRYLRLSLPARIGGGALPVVRLVDMTAQPKVKGGAALSPPLVAALQQRIARGEQSLVFLNRRGYAPVLHCGDCGWKSGCPNCSAWRVFHKLDRTLRCHHCGYTERVPRACPDCGNLDIQPIGRGTERLEEQLAELLTHPDGHPARIARIDADSTRGKGALEAQLGAVHAGEVDVLVGTQMITKGHDFRRITLVAAVNPDTSLFSSDFRAPERLFALLMQAAGRAGRDAAQASASEMWVQTWHPQHPLYAALRRHDFHAFAASQLDERRMAGLPPHSHLALLRAEARTAEAARGFLQAAAEAADATAEAAGVTLYPPVPTPIARVANVERMQMLVESPSRQVLQRFLADWLPALHDMRRERAADQRILRWAVDVDPLAI
;
A
#
# COMPACT_ATOMS: atom_id res chain seq x y z
N MET A 1 -50.55 -12.19 -16.40
CA MET A 1 -49.23 -12.84 -16.41
C MET A 1 -48.20 -11.73 -16.38
N SER A 2 -47.52 -11.53 -15.25
CA SER A 2 -46.47 -10.52 -15.12
C SER A 2 -45.27 -11.00 -15.93
N GLU A 3 -44.93 -10.29 -17.01
CA GLU A 3 -43.74 -10.55 -17.81
C GLU A 3 -42.51 -10.44 -16.89
N SER A 4 -41.79 -11.55 -16.68
CA SER A 4 -40.60 -11.58 -15.84
C SER A 4 -39.45 -10.89 -16.56
N LEU A 5 -38.86 -9.87 -15.91
CA LEU A 5 -37.77 -9.09 -16.48
C LEU A 5 -36.44 -9.83 -16.28
N SER A 6 -35.54 -9.78 -17.27
CA SER A 6 -34.18 -10.28 -17.12
C SER A 6 -33.23 -9.18 -16.63
N LEU A 7 -32.46 -9.49 -15.59
CA LEU A 7 -31.47 -8.58 -15.00
C LEU A 7 -30.09 -9.23 -15.01
N GLN A 8 -29.07 -8.44 -15.32
CA GLN A 8 -27.67 -8.81 -15.13
C GLN A 8 -27.27 -8.52 -13.69
N VAL A 9 -26.66 -9.47 -12.99
CA VAL A 9 -26.24 -9.34 -11.60
C VAL A 9 -24.79 -9.81 -11.43
N ALA A 10 -23.93 -8.92 -10.98
CA ALA A 10 -22.56 -9.25 -10.62
C ALA A 10 -22.54 -9.99 -9.26
N VAL A 11 -21.99 -11.20 -9.24
CA VAL A 11 -21.89 -12.07 -8.05
C VAL A 11 -20.44 -12.50 -7.81
N ASP A 12 -20.09 -12.80 -6.56
CA ASP A 12 -18.74 -13.20 -6.15
C ASP A 12 -18.52 -14.67 -6.53
N ALA A 13 -18.19 -14.90 -7.80
CA ALA A 13 -17.91 -16.23 -8.31
C ALA A 13 -16.58 -16.75 -7.72
N PRO A 14 -16.41 -18.07 -7.54
CA PRO A 14 -15.16 -18.63 -7.05
C PRO A 14 -13.97 -18.16 -7.90
N ALA A 15 -12.87 -17.84 -7.23
CA ALA A 15 -11.65 -17.41 -7.90
C ALA A 15 -11.22 -18.41 -8.99
N HIS A 16 -10.73 -17.89 -10.11
CA HIS A 16 -10.24 -18.65 -11.27
C HIS A 16 -11.31 -19.40 -12.08
N THR A 17 -12.60 -19.10 -11.86
CA THR A 17 -13.67 -19.48 -12.80
C THR A 17 -13.63 -18.59 -14.04
N SER A 18 -14.17 -19.06 -15.16
CA SER A 18 -14.37 -18.25 -16.38
C SER A 18 -15.52 -17.23 -16.24
N LEU A 19 -16.27 -17.29 -15.13
CA LEU A 19 -17.42 -16.42 -14.84
C LEU A 19 -16.95 -15.01 -14.44
N ARG A 20 -16.70 -14.18 -15.45
CA ARG A 20 -16.19 -12.81 -15.30
C ARG A 20 -17.28 -11.75 -15.46
N ALA A 21 -18.26 -12.06 -16.29
CA ALA A 21 -19.41 -11.21 -16.57
C ALA A 21 -20.48 -11.36 -15.47
N PRO A 22 -21.37 -10.37 -15.31
CA PRO A 22 -22.62 -10.53 -14.58
C PRO A 22 -23.42 -11.75 -15.09
N LEU A 23 -24.22 -12.34 -14.20
CA LEU A 23 -25.10 -13.46 -14.53
C LEU A 23 -26.54 -12.96 -14.73
N THR A 24 -27.28 -13.63 -15.60
CA THR A 24 -28.69 -13.31 -15.86
C THR A 24 -29.61 -13.94 -14.82
N TYR A 25 -30.50 -13.14 -14.23
CA TYR A 25 -31.56 -13.56 -13.31
C TYR A 25 -32.92 -13.03 -13.76
N LEU A 26 -34.00 -13.72 -13.39
CA LEU A 26 -35.36 -13.19 -13.54
C LEU A 26 -35.71 -12.28 -12.35
N SER A 27 -36.49 -11.23 -12.60
CA SER A 27 -36.99 -10.33 -11.58
C SER A 27 -38.46 -10.00 -11.82
N GLU A 28 -39.21 -9.90 -10.74
CA GLU A 28 -40.63 -9.51 -10.75
C GLU A 28 -40.82 -8.00 -10.90
N SER A 29 -39.76 -7.21 -10.70
CA SER A 29 -39.81 -5.74 -10.77
C SER A 29 -38.54 -5.18 -11.39
N PRO A 30 -38.62 -4.01 -12.06
CA PRO A 30 -37.43 -3.36 -12.58
C PRO A 30 -36.56 -2.87 -11.42
N LEU A 31 -35.28 -3.24 -11.43
CA LEU A 31 -34.28 -2.76 -10.46
C LEU A 31 -33.25 -1.89 -11.16
N ALA A 32 -32.94 -0.74 -10.58
CA ALA A 32 -31.95 0.17 -11.12
C ALA A 32 -30.54 -0.48 -11.05
N PRO A 33 -29.69 -0.30 -12.09
CA PRO A 33 -28.30 -0.72 -12.01
C PRO A 33 -27.57 -0.09 -10.83
N GLY A 34 -26.85 -0.92 -10.08
CA GLY A 34 -26.21 -0.58 -8.80
C GLY A 34 -27.00 -1.03 -7.57
N THR A 35 -28.23 -1.52 -7.74
CA THR A 35 -29.03 -2.04 -6.62
C THR A 35 -28.39 -3.30 -6.03
N LEU A 36 -28.28 -3.36 -4.70
CA LEU A 36 -27.83 -4.55 -3.99
C LEU A 36 -28.96 -5.57 -3.87
N VAL A 37 -28.66 -6.83 -4.18
CA VAL A 37 -29.67 -7.89 -4.29
C VAL A 37 -29.19 -9.20 -3.67
N ARG A 38 -30.15 -10.09 -3.39
CA ARG A 38 -29.96 -11.48 -2.99
C ARG A 38 -30.36 -12.39 -4.14
N VAL A 39 -29.43 -13.23 -4.56
CA VAL A 39 -29.64 -14.12 -5.68
C VAL A 39 -29.18 -15.54 -5.34
N PRO A 40 -29.88 -16.57 -5.87
CA PRO A 40 -29.41 -17.94 -5.75
C PRO A 40 -28.17 -18.15 -6.63
N PHE A 41 -27.14 -18.79 -6.07
CA PHE A 41 -25.91 -19.15 -6.78
C PHE A 41 -25.46 -20.57 -6.35
N GLY A 42 -25.67 -21.55 -7.22
CA GLY A 42 -25.53 -22.96 -6.88
C GLY A 42 -26.53 -23.39 -5.80
N ALA A 43 -26.05 -23.93 -4.69
CA ALA A 43 -26.89 -24.33 -3.55
C ALA A 43 -27.04 -23.23 -2.47
N ARG A 44 -26.47 -22.04 -2.70
CA ARG A 44 -26.37 -20.97 -1.70
C ARG A 44 -27.06 -19.71 -2.19
N GLU A 45 -27.47 -18.87 -1.25
CA GLU A 45 -27.88 -17.49 -1.53
C GLU A 45 -26.67 -16.56 -1.32
N VAL A 46 -26.45 -15.63 -2.24
CA VAL A 46 -25.33 -14.69 -2.21
C VAL A 46 -25.78 -13.25 -2.45
N THR A 47 -25.00 -12.29 -1.98
CA THR A 47 -25.17 -10.88 -2.37
C THR A 47 -24.71 -10.70 -3.81
N GLY A 48 -25.47 -9.94 -4.59
CA GLY A 48 -25.09 -9.45 -5.89
C GLY A 48 -25.34 -7.95 -6.04
N VAL A 49 -24.83 -7.39 -7.13
CA VAL A 49 -25.11 -6.00 -7.55
C VAL A 49 -25.74 -6.06 -8.93
N VAL A 50 -26.91 -5.45 -9.12
CA VAL A 50 -27.52 -5.32 -10.44
C VAL A 50 -26.57 -4.53 -11.34
N TRP A 51 -26.18 -5.10 -12.47
CA TRP A 51 -25.33 -4.47 -13.47
C TRP A 51 -26.19 -3.99 -14.65
N ALA A 52 -25.73 -2.93 -15.32
CA ALA A 52 -26.35 -2.55 -16.60
C ALA A 52 -25.81 -3.51 -17.66
N GLY A 53 -26.67 -4.36 -18.22
CA GLY A 53 -26.37 -5.08 -19.46
C GLY A 53 -26.91 -4.32 -20.66
N GLU A 54 -26.22 -4.39 -21.79
CA GLU A 54 -26.92 -4.38 -23.06
C GLU A 54 -27.90 -5.56 -23.04
N SER A 55 -29.15 -5.35 -23.42
CA SER A 55 -30.12 -6.41 -23.63
C SER A 55 -29.71 -7.21 -24.88
N SER A 56 -28.60 -7.95 -24.82
CA SER A 56 -28.31 -8.96 -25.83
C SER A 56 -29.15 -10.18 -25.48
N THR A 57 -30.29 -10.29 -26.14
CA THR A 57 -31.05 -11.53 -26.34
C THR A 57 -30.27 -12.59 -27.13
N GLU A 58 -28.99 -12.36 -27.44
CA GLU A 58 -28.11 -13.34 -28.06
C GLU A 58 -27.27 -14.05 -27.00
N GLY A 59 -27.78 -15.21 -26.57
CA GLY A 59 -27.08 -16.13 -25.70
C GLY A 59 -25.74 -16.56 -26.29
N ARG A 60 -24.65 -16.24 -25.59
CA ARG A 60 -23.38 -16.95 -25.74
C ARG A 60 -23.26 -17.98 -24.62
N GLY A 61 -23.58 -19.23 -24.93
CA GLY A 61 -22.99 -20.42 -24.32
C GLY A 61 -23.50 -20.88 -22.95
N GLY A 62 -24.79 -20.76 -22.67
CA GLY A 62 -25.42 -21.47 -21.53
C GLY A 62 -26.15 -22.72 -22.00
N ASP A 63 -26.06 -23.81 -21.23
CA ASP A 63 -26.86 -25.02 -21.42
C ASP A 63 -28.36 -24.66 -21.36
N PRO A 64 -29.15 -24.88 -22.43
CA PRO A 64 -30.57 -24.54 -22.47
C PRO A 64 -31.41 -25.29 -21.42
N ASP A 65 -30.89 -26.36 -20.81
CA ASP A 65 -31.57 -27.08 -19.72
C ASP A 65 -31.43 -26.38 -18.33
N LEU A 66 -30.56 -25.39 -18.19
CA LEU A 66 -30.42 -24.59 -16.97
C LEU A 66 -31.32 -23.34 -17.03
N GLY A 67 -32.60 -23.52 -16.69
CA GLY A 67 -33.55 -22.41 -16.60
C GLY A 67 -33.06 -21.25 -15.72
N LEU A 68 -33.39 -20.02 -16.12
CA LEU A 68 -33.04 -18.82 -15.36
C LEU A 68 -33.69 -18.86 -13.97
N ARG A 69 -32.91 -18.52 -12.94
CA ARG A 69 -33.41 -18.44 -11.57
C ARG A 69 -33.95 -17.05 -11.27
N THR A 70 -34.98 -16.99 -10.44
CA THR A 70 -35.54 -15.73 -9.95
C THR A 70 -34.69 -15.15 -8.82
N LEU A 71 -34.45 -13.85 -8.87
CA LEU A 71 -33.88 -13.05 -7.79
C LEU A 71 -34.82 -13.06 -6.57
N GLN A 72 -34.26 -13.17 -5.38
CA GLN A 72 -35.07 -13.35 -4.16
C GLN A 72 -35.47 -12.02 -3.52
N HIS A 73 -34.50 -11.18 -3.18
CA HIS A 73 -34.76 -9.92 -2.45
C HIS A 73 -33.83 -8.80 -2.88
N ALA A 74 -34.32 -7.56 -2.91
CA ALA A 74 -33.53 -6.35 -3.13
C ALA A 74 -33.37 -5.55 -1.84
N LEU A 75 -32.19 -4.97 -1.60
CA LEU A 75 -31.95 -4.02 -0.51
C LEU A 75 -32.40 -2.60 -0.92
N SER A 76 -33.70 -2.46 -1.20
CA SER A 76 -34.34 -1.24 -1.72
C SER A 76 -34.27 -0.01 -0.81
N SER A 77 -33.97 -0.19 0.48
CA SER A 77 -33.76 0.89 1.45
C SER A 77 -32.44 1.63 1.23
N LEU A 78 -31.54 1.13 0.37
CA LEU A 78 -30.30 1.81 -0.04
C LEU A 78 -30.46 2.39 -1.44
N PRO A 79 -29.88 3.58 -1.71
CA PRO A 79 -29.76 4.05 -3.07
C PRO A 79 -28.85 3.09 -3.88
N PRO A 80 -29.07 2.94 -5.20
CA PRO A 80 -28.17 2.17 -6.03
C PRO A 80 -26.74 2.72 -6.00
N LEU A 81 -25.76 1.82 -6.14
CA LEU A 81 -24.37 2.23 -6.41
C LEU A 81 -24.30 3.00 -7.73
N GLY A 82 -23.76 4.22 -7.66
CA GLY A 82 -23.77 5.16 -8.78
C GLY A 82 -23.02 4.66 -10.04
N THR A 83 -23.34 5.24 -11.18
CA THR A 83 -22.73 4.88 -12.48
C THR A 83 -21.21 5.03 -12.48
N ALA A 84 -20.67 6.09 -11.87
CA ALA A 84 -19.22 6.28 -11.79
C ALA A 84 -18.53 5.18 -10.97
N TRP A 85 -19.15 4.73 -9.87
CA TRP A 85 -18.66 3.61 -9.07
C TRP A 85 -18.63 2.31 -9.89
N ARG A 86 -19.70 2.04 -10.64
CA ARG A 86 -19.77 0.85 -11.52
C ARG A 86 -18.70 0.91 -12.61
N ARG A 87 -18.51 2.07 -13.27
CA ARG A 87 -17.44 2.28 -14.26
C ARG A 87 -16.03 2.14 -13.68
N LEU A 88 -15.82 2.53 -12.42
CA LEU A 88 -14.55 2.31 -11.72
C LEU A 88 -14.30 0.81 -11.50
N VAL A 89 -15.33 0.06 -11.11
CA VAL A 89 -15.26 -1.40 -10.97
C VAL A 89 -15.04 -2.08 -12.31
N ASP A 90 -15.76 -1.69 -13.37
CA ASP A 90 -15.57 -2.20 -14.73
C ASP A 90 -14.13 -2.02 -15.19
N PHE A 91 -13.61 -0.79 -15.05
CA PHE A 91 -12.22 -0.48 -15.38
C PHE A 91 -11.25 -1.34 -14.56
N THR A 92 -11.46 -1.43 -13.25
CA THR A 92 -10.57 -2.21 -12.37
C THR A 92 -10.58 -3.69 -12.77
N ALA A 93 -11.77 -4.26 -13.00
CA ALA A 93 -11.93 -5.65 -13.38
C ALA A 93 -11.26 -5.94 -14.72
N ALA A 94 -11.51 -5.12 -15.74
CA ALA A 94 -10.88 -5.25 -17.05
C ALA A 94 -9.35 -5.06 -16.97
N TYR A 95 -8.90 -3.95 -16.39
CA TYR A 95 -7.49 -3.57 -16.36
C TYR A 95 -6.61 -4.54 -15.58
N TYR A 96 -7.11 -5.06 -14.45
CA TYR A 96 -6.39 -6.04 -13.62
C TYR A 96 -6.83 -7.49 -13.88
N GLN A 97 -7.55 -7.71 -14.98
CA GLN A 97 -7.86 -9.04 -15.51
C GLN A 97 -8.66 -9.92 -14.53
N ARG A 98 -9.64 -9.34 -13.83
CA ARG A 98 -10.53 -9.97 -12.84
C ARG A 98 -12.00 -9.97 -13.26
N GLY A 99 -12.80 -10.74 -12.52
CA GLY A 99 -14.27 -10.72 -12.66
C GLY A 99 -14.87 -9.46 -12.04
N ILE A 100 -15.94 -8.94 -12.66
CA ILE A 100 -16.65 -7.76 -12.15
C ILE A 100 -17.18 -8.00 -10.74
N GLY A 101 -17.77 -9.18 -10.49
CA GLY A 101 -18.30 -9.54 -9.18
C GLY A 101 -17.23 -9.70 -8.09
N GLU A 102 -16.05 -10.23 -8.44
CA GLU A 102 -14.88 -10.34 -7.53
C GLU A 102 -14.47 -8.94 -7.03
N VAL A 103 -14.36 -7.97 -7.94
CA VAL A 103 -14.00 -6.59 -7.59
C VAL A 103 -15.14 -5.91 -6.84
N ALA A 104 -16.37 -5.94 -7.38
CA ALA A 104 -17.53 -5.25 -6.82
C ALA A 104 -17.82 -5.66 -5.37
N LEU A 105 -17.76 -6.96 -5.05
CA LEU A 105 -18.19 -7.48 -3.76
C LEU A 105 -17.05 -7.60 -2.73
N SER A 106 -15.79 -7.55 -3.17
CA SER A 106 -14.64 -7.50 -2.25
C SER A 106 -14.45 -6.13 -1.60
N VAL A 107 -14.96 -5.07 -2.21
CA VAL A 107 -14.86 -3.69 -1.71
C VAL A 107 -16.05 -3.24 -0.86
N LEU A 108 -17.10 -4.06 -0.78
CA LEU A 108 -18.27 -3.80 0.07
C LEU A 108 -18.10 -4.36 1.49
N PRO A 109 -18.74 -3.76 2.51
CA PRO A 109 -18.75 -4.29 3.87
C PRO A 109 -19.31 -5.73 3.91
N PRO A 110 -18.62 -6.69 4.54
CA PRO A 110 -19.08 -8.07 4.59
C PRO A 110 -20.40 -8.24 5.37
N GLU A 111 -20.77 -7.28 6.21
CA GLU A 111 -22.04 -7.25 6.93
C GLU A 111 -23.22 -7.12 5.98
N LEU A 112 -23.04 -6.43 4.84
CA LEU A 112 -24.08 -6.36 3.79
C LEU A 112 -24.43 -7.74 3.27
N ARG A 113 -23.59 -8.77 3.48
CA ARG A 113 -23.88 -10.15 3.10
C ARG A 113 -24.81 -10.88 4.05
N LYS A 114 -25.11 -10.31 5.22
CA LYS A 114 -25.93 -10.96 6.26
C LYS A 114 -27.25 -10.25 6.55
N LEU A 115 -27.42 -9.02 6.06
CA LEU A 115 -28.55 -8.18 6.41
C LEU A 115 -29.65 -8.25 5.36
N ASP A 116 -30.89 -8.14 5.84
CA ASP A 116 -32.08 -7.88 5.03
C ASP A 116 -32.40 -6.38 4.94
N ASP A 117 -33.39 -6.03 4.10
CA ASP A 117 -33.77 -4.64 3.86
C ASP A 117 -34.31 -3.94 5.14
N THR A 118 -35.05 -4.67 5.97
CA THR A 118 -35.63 -4.14 7.22
C THR A 118 -34.53 -3.76 8.20
N GLN A 119 -33.53 -4.61 8.37
CA GLN A 119 -32.37 -4.38 9.23
C GLN A 119 -31.52 -3.22 8.71
N ILE A 120 -31.36 -3.10 7.40
CA ILE A 120 -30.69 -1.96 6.77
C ILE A 120 -31.45 -0.66 7.08
N ARG A 121 -32.77 -0.62 6.86
CA ARG A 121 -33.63 0.53 7.17
C ARG A 121 -33.50 0.97 8.63
N GLN A 122 -33.50 0.02 9.57
CA GLN A 122 -33.30 0.32 10.99
C GLN A 122 -31.92 0.93 11.27
N ARG A 123 -30.86 0.45 10.61
CA ARG A 123 -29.51 1.00 10.76
C ARG A 123 -29.40 2.42 10.18
N ILE A 124 -30.05 2.68 9.05
CA ILE A 124 -30.14 4.02 8.45
C ILE A 124 -30.85 4.98 9.42
N ALA A 125 -32.00 4.59 9.98
CA ALA A 125 -32.73 5.41 10.94
C ALA A 125 -31.88 5.73 12.19
N ARG A 126 -31.15 4.75 12.73
CA ARG A 126 -30.22 4.96 13.85
C ARG A 126 -29.07 5.90 13.47
N LEU A 127 -28.55 5.79 12.25
CA LEU A 127 -27.49 6.66 11.75
C LEU A 127 -27.97 8.11 11.66
N HIS A 128 -29.13 8.36 11.05
CA HIS A 128 -29.73 9.70 11.00
C HIS A 128 -29.96 10.28 12.40
N LYS A 129 -30.50 9.48 13.34
CA LYS A 129 -30.68 9.92 14.73
C LYS A 129 -29.36 10.31 15.39
N ALA A 130 -28.32 9.51 15.21
CA ALA A 130 -27.00 9.79 15.79
C ALA A 130 -26.36 11.06 15.21
N LEU A 131 -26.54 11.32 13.91
CA LEU A 131 -25.99 12.51 13.24
C LEU A 131 -26.77 13.78 13.59
N GLY A 132 -28.11 13.70 13.70
CA GLY A 132 -28.96 14.83 14.11
C GLY A 132 -28.67 15.35 15.51
N ILE A 133 -28.24 14.49 16.44
CA ILE A 133 -27.81 14.88 17.79
C ILE A 133 -26.45 15.59 17.77
N SER A 134 -25.63 15.32 16.75
CA SER A 134 -24.27 15.86 16.64
C SER A 134 -24.22 17.28 16.04
N GLN A 135 -25.25 17.73 15.32
CA GLN A 135 -25.28 19.05 14.68
C GLN A 135 -25.60 20.21 15.65
N THR A 136 -26.11 19.91 16.85
CA THR A 136 -26.47 20.92 17.87
C THR A 136 -25.30 21.45 18.71
N ALA A 137 -24.09 20.89 18.55
CA ALA A 137 -22.90 21.39 19.24
C ALA A 137 -22.11 22.35 18.33
N ALA A 138 -22.49 23.63 18.30
CA ALA A 138 -21.67 24.67 17.71
C ALA A 138 -20.40 24.83 18.54
N GLN A 139 -19.25 24.47 17.99
CA GLN A 139 -17.95 24.64 18.61
C GLN A 139 -17.09 25.61 17.81
N SER A 140 -16.33 26.41 18.56
CA SER A 140 -15.38 27.42 18.07
C SER A 140 -14.51 26.87 16.93
N ALA A 141 -14.47 27.58 15.82
CA ALA A 141 -13.51 27.29 14.75
C ALA A 141 -12.08 27.43 15.30
N ALA A 142 -11.26 26.39 15.16
CA ALA A 142 -9.84 26.48 15.48
C ALA A 142 -9.18 27.56 14.61
N ALA A 143 -8.28 28.36 15.19
CA ALA A 143 -7.51 29.34 14.44
C ALA A 143 -6.71 28.63 13.34
N LEU A 144 -6.88 29.08 12.10
CA LEU A 144 -6.18 28.47 10.95
C LEU A 144 -4.71 28.89 10.97
N PRO A 145 -3.76 27.98 10.70
CA PRO A 145 -2.37 28.35 10.51
C PRO A 145 -2.21 29.38 9.39
N GLU A 146 -1.37 30.40 9.61
CA GLU A 146 -0.98 31.31 8.54
C GLU A 146 -0.23 30.58 7.43
N LEU A 147 -0.50 30.96 6.19
CA LEU A 147 0.16 30.39 5.03
C LEU A 147 1.40 31.21 4.67
N ASP A 148 2.46 30.52 4.29
CA ASP A 148 3.58 31.19 3.63
C ASP A 148 3.26 31.55 2.17
N ALA A 149 4.16 32.30 1.53
CA ALA A 149 4.00 32.73 0.15
C ALA A 149 4.05 31.57 -0.87
N ALA A 150 4.68 30.45 -0.55
CA ALA A 150 4.70 29.27 -1.44
C ALA A 150 3.36 28.53 -1.35
N GLN A 151 2.83 28.32 -0.14
CA GLN A 151 1.54 27.70 0.10
C GLN A 151 0.39 28.52 -0.49
N THR A 152 0.44 29.84 -0.34
CA THR A 152 -0.56 30.75 -0.94
C THR A 152 -0.58 30.61 -2.45
N ARG A 153 0.59 30.69 -3.11
CA ARG A 153 0.69 30.49 -4.57
C ARG A 153 0.19 29.12 -5.02
N VAL A 154 0.56 28.05 -4.30
CA VAL A 154 0.08 26.69 -4.60
C VAL A 154 -1.45 26.59 -4.53
N LEU A 155 -2.08 27.22 -3.55
CA LEU A 155 -3.55 27.23 -3.46
C LEU A 155 -4.19 28.07 -4.56
N ASP A 156 -3.60 29.22 -4.93
CA ASP A 156 -4.12 30.06 -6.00
C ASP A 156 -4.01 29.36 -7.37
N ASP A 157 -2.89 28.70 -7.64
CA ASP A 157 -2.69 27.87 -8.84
C ASP A 157 -3.67 26.69 -8.87
N LEU A 158 -3.88 26.05 -7.72
CA LEU A 158 -4.85 24.96 -7.59
C LEU A 158 -6.27 25.45 -7.89
N ARG A 159 -6.70 26.58 -7.31
CA ARG A 159 -8.02 27.18 -7.56
C ARG A 159 -8.20 27.56 -9.02
N SER A 160 -7.17 28.16 -9.63
CA SER A 160 -7.18 28.48 -11.06
C SER A 160 -7.37 27.23 -11.91
N ALA A 161 -6.67 26.15 -11.60
CA ALA A 161 -6.81 24.88 -12.31
C ALA A 161 -8.18 24.22 -12.10
N GLN A 162 -8.75 24.33 -10.89
CA GLN A 162 -10.08 23.83 -10.56
C GLN A 162 -11.21 24.56 -11.29
N GLY A 163 -11.00 25.81 -11.71
CA GLY A 163 -11.94 26.57 -12.52
C GLY A 163 -12.00 26.16 -14.00
N SER A 164 -11.13 25.25 -14.44
CA SER A 164 -11.11 24.76 -15.83
C SER A 164 -12.22 23.73 -16.09
N ALA A 165 -12.52 23.49 -17.38
CA ALA A 165 -13.57 22.55 -17.79
C ALA A 165 -13.29 21.08 -17.40
N VAL A 166 -12.03 20.73 -17.15
CA VAL A 166 -11.59 19.38 -16.79
C VAL A 166 -10.92 19.44 -15.42
N ALA A 167 -11.45 18.69 -14.46
CA ALA A 167 -10.87 18.63 -13.12
C ALA A 167 -9.39 18.20 -13.18
N PRO A 168 -8.46 18.93 -12.52
CA PRO A 168 -7.04 18.68 -12.67
C PRO A 168 -6.59 17.46 -11.84
N THR A 169 -5.60 16.74 -12.37
CA THR A 169 -4.73 15.87 -11.58
C THR A 169 -3.46 16.64 -11.26
N VAL A 170 -3.15 16.79 -9.97
CA VAL A 170 -2.06 17.62 -9.48
C VAL A 170 -1.06 16.77 -8.71
N LEU A 171 0.22 16.89 -9.06
CA LEU A 171 1.33 16.39 -8.26
C LEU A 171 1.83 17.51 -7.34
N LEU A 172 1.49 17.44 -6.05
CA LEU A 172 2.01 18.32 -5.02
C LEU A 172 3.35 17.78 -4.50
N HIS A 173 4.44 18.27 -5.09
CA HIS A 173 5.80 17.94 -4.67
C HIS A 173 6.25 18.91 -3.58
N GLY A 174 6.42 18.42 -2.35
CA GLY A 174 6.85 19.27 -1.24
C GLY A 174 7.74 18.54 -0.26
N VAL A 175 8.86 19.15 0.12
CA VAL A 175 9.84 18.56 1.06
C VAL A 175 9.17 18.18 2.39
N THR A 176 9.81 17.31 3.17
CA THR A 176 9.28 16.92 4.49
C THR A 176 9.19 18.14 5.40
N GLY A 177 8.00 18.42 5.96
CA GLY A 177 7.74 19.62 6.77
C GLY A 177 7.32 20.87 5.97
N SER A 178 7.12 20.78 4.66
CA SER A 178 6.63 21.89 3.81
C SER A 178 5.15 22.25 3.97
N GLY A 179 4.40 21.50 4.78
CA GLY A 179 2.99 21.79 5.02
C GLY A 179 2.02 21.27 3.95
N LYS A 180 2.38 20.24 3.18
CA LYS A 180 1.46 19.59 2.22
C LYS A 180 0.09 19.27 2.83
N THR A 181 0.06 18.80 4.08
CA THR A 181 -1.18 18.53 4.80
C THR A 181 -2.09 19.75 4.89
N GLU A 182 -1.56 20.95 5.11
CA GLU A 182 -2.38 22.17 5.18
C GLU A 182 -3.01 22.50 3.83
N ILE A 183 -2.29 22.25 2.72
CA ILE A 183 -2.85 22.36 1.36
C ILE A 183 -4.02 21.39 1.19
N TYR A 184 -3.88 20.13 1.61
CA TYR A 184 -4.97 19.15 1.53
C TYR A 184 -6.19 19.58 2.35
N LEU A 185 -5.97 20.08 3.57
CA LEU A 185 -7.04 20.51 4.48
C LEU A 185 -7.79 21.72 3.92
N ARG A 186 -7.09 22.67 3.30
CA ARG A 186 -7.71 23.83 2.65
C ARG A 186 -8.46 23.46 1.37
N ALA A 187 -7.87 22.62 0.52
CA ALA A 187 -8.55 22.10 -0.66
C ALA A 187 -9.82 21.31 -0.28
N ALA A 188 -9.77 20.52 0.79
CA ALA A 188 -10.93 19.82 1.33
C ALA A 188 -11.97 20.81 1.87
N ALA A 189 -11.57 21.83 2.64
CA ALA A 189 -12.48 22.86 3.13
C ALA A 189 -13.21 23.58 1.98
N GLU A 190 -12.51 23.90 0.90
CA GLU A 190 -13.09 24.52 -0.30
C GLU A 190 -14.10 23.60 -0.99
N ALA A 191 -13.78 22.31 -1.17
CA ALA A 191 -14.73 21.33 -1.71
C ALA A 191 -15.98 21.20 -0.82
N LEU A 192 -15.80 21.12 0.50
CA LEU A 192 -16.91 21.04 1.47
C LEU A 192 -17.78 22.31 1.48
N ALA A 193 -17.18 23.48 1.27
CA ALA A 193 -17.90 24.76 1.16
C ALA A 193 -18.77 24.81 -0.10
N GLN A 194 -18.36 24.12 -1.18
CA GLN A 194 -19.14 23.95 -2.41
C GLN A 194 -20.20 22.83 -2.31
N GLY A 195 -20.43 22.25 -1.12
CA GLY A 195 -21.39 21.16 -0.91
C GLY A 195 -20.94 19.80 -1.49
N ARG A 196 -19.69 19.71 -1.95
CA ARG A 196 -19.05 18.46 -2.39
C ARG A 196 -18.51 17.69 -1.18
N GLN A 197 -18.17 16.42 -1.40
CA GLN A 197 -17.50 15.55 -0.44
C GLN A 197 -16.02 15.38 -0.80
N ALA A 198 -15.18 15.10 0.19
CA ALA A 198 -13.76 14.84 0.00
C ALA A 198 -13.39 13.39 0.39
N LEU A 199 -12.52 12.77 -0.40
CA LEU A 199 -11.86 11.50 -0.09
C LEU A 199 -10.38 11.74 0.17
N VAL A 200 -9.88 11.36 1.33
CA VAL A 200 -8.47 11.46 1.68
C VAL A 200 -7.93 10.06 1.92
N LEU A 201 -7.04 9.64 1.03
CA LEU A 201 -6.33 8.37 1.10
C LEU A 201 -4.98 8.59 1.78
N VAL A 202 -4.70 7.81 2.81
CA VAL A 202 -3.40 7.78 3.50
C VAL A 202 -2.85 6.34 3.54
N PRO A 203 -1.53 6.14 3.64
CA PRO A 203 -0.95 4.80 3.82
C PRO A 203 -1.51 4.10 5.06
N GLU A 204 -1.61 2.78 5.04
CA GLU A 204 -2.27 2.00 6.11
C GLU A 204 -1.72 2.29 7.51
N ILE A 205 -0.42 2.50 7.62
CA ILE A 205 0.26 2.80 8.89
C ILE A 205 0.10 4.26 9.34
N ASN A 206 -0.26 5.17 8.43
CA ASN A 206 -0.39 6.59 8.72
C ASN A 206 -1.79 6.94 9.23
N LEU A 207 -2.79 6.08 9.00
CA LEU A 207 -4.15 6.26 9.51
C LEU A 207 -4.22 5.94 11.01
N THR A 208 -3.66 6.86 11.80
CA THR A 208 -3.62 6.77 13.26
C THR A 208 -4.83 7.49 13.87
N PRO A 209 -5.26 7.11 15.08
CA PRO A 209 -6.27 7.87 15.83
C PRO A 209 -5.91 9.35 16.00
N GLN A 210 -4.62 9.67 16.07
CA GLN A 210 -4.12 11.05 16.13
C GLN A 210 -4.44 11.82 14.85
N LEU A 211 -4.24 11.20 13.68
CA LEU A 211 -4.60 11.81 12.41
C LEU A 211 -6.11 12.02 12.31
N GLU A 212 -6.91 11.03 12.70
CA GLU A 212 -8.38 11.14 12.73
C GLU A 212 -8.83 12.31 13.62
N ALA A 213 -8.27 12.43 14.83
CA ALA A 213 -8.56 13.52 15.75
C ALA A 213 -8.21 14.90 15.16
N ARG A 214 -7.06 15.03 14.49
CA ARG A 214 -6.66 16.28 13.82
C ARG A 214 -7.61 16.69 12.71
N PHE A 215 -8.09 15.73 11.92
CA PHE A 215 -9.12 15.99 10.90
C PHE A 215 -10.44 16.40 11.56
N ALA A 216 -10.87 15.70 12.62
CA ALA A 216 -12.09 16.01 13.35
C ALA A 216 -12.06 17.42 13.97
N GLU A 217 -10.92 17.84 14.53
CA GLU A 217 -10.71 19.19 15.03
C GLU A 217 -10.74 20.22 13.89
N ARG A 218 -10.04 19.96 12.79
CA ARG A 218 -9.96 20.89 11.64
C ARG A 218 -11.31 21.14 10.97
N PHE A 219 -12.18 20.14 10.95
CA PHE A 219 -13.52 20.22 10.36
C PHE A 219 -14.60 20.03 11.43
N ALA A 220 -14.45 20.69 12.58
CA ALA A 220 -15.48 20.71 13.61
C ALA A 220 -16.85 21.09 13.01
N GLY A 221 -17.88 20.32 13.39
CA GLY A 221 -19.23 20.46 12.83
C GLY A 221 -19.47 19.76 11.49
N ARG A 222 -18.46 19.14 10.88
CA ARG A 222 -18.60 18.25 9.71
C ARG A 222 -18.55 16.79 10.12
N HIS A 223 -19.18 15.94 9.33
CA HIS A 223 -19.22 14.50 9.57
C HIS A 223 -18.06 13.81 8.85
N ILE A 224 -17.04 13.40 9.61
CA ILE A 224 -15.88 12.66 9.11
C ILE A 224 -16.03 11.19 9.45
N VAL A 225 -15.73 10.30 8.50
CA VAL A 225 -15.71 8.86 8.73
C VAL A 225 -14.38 8.24 8.31
N ALA A 226 -13.90 7.28 9.10
CA ALA A 226 -12.75 6.47 8.78
C ALA A 226 -13.15 5.19 8.02
N MET A 227 -12.36 4.77 7.03
CA MET A 227 -12.54 3.54 6.26
C MET A 227 -11.21 2.78 6.08
N HIS A 228 -10.99 1.77 6.92
CA HIS A 228 -9.83 0.88 6.84
C HIS A 228 -10.15 -0.53 7.36
N SER A 229 -9.25 -1.48 7.09
CA SER A 229 -9.40 -2.90 7.43
C SER A 229 -9.38 -3.19 8.93
N GLY A 230 -8.71 -2.34 9.72
CA GLY A 230 -8.62 -2.47 11.18
C GLY A 230 -9.89 -2.14 11.95
N LEU A 231 -10.91 -1.57 11.29
CA LEU A 231 -12.19 -1.27 11.94
C LEU A 231 -13.02 -2.53 12.16
N PRO A 232 -13.73 -2.65 13.31
CA PRO A 232 -14.70 -3.70 13.52
C PRO A 232 -15.79 -3.73 12.43
N PRO A 233 -16.27 -4.93 12.04
CA PRO A 233 -17.43 -5.16 11.18
C PRO A 233 -18.55 -4.10 11.22
N ALA A 234 -19.12 -3.88 12.40
CA ALA A 234 -20.24 -2.94 12.57
C ALA A 234 -19.85 -1.49 12.28
N GLN A 235 -18.63 -1.08 12.64
CA GLN A 235 -18.13 0.28 12.39
C GLN A 235 -17.84 0.49 10.90
N ARG A 236 -17.26 -0.50 10.22
CA ARG A 236 -17.05 -0.47 8.76
C ARG A 236 -18.35 -0.24 8.01
N LEU A 237 -19.41 -0.97 8.37
CA LEU A 237 -20.72 -0.77 7.76
C LEU A 237 -21.26 0.63 8.07
N ARG A 238 -21.15 1.11 9.32
CA ARG A 238 -21.63 2.46 9.69
C ARG A 238 -20.93 3.55 8.86
N SER A 239 -19.60 3.51 8.75
CA SER A 239 -18.83 4.45 7.92
C SER A 239 -19.22 4.35 6.44
N TRP A 240 -19.39 3.13 5.93
CA TRP A 240 -19.81 2.91 4.54
C TRP A 240 -21.22 3.48 4.27
N LEU A 241 -22.18 3.23 5.17
CA LEU A 241 -23.54 3.78 5.05
C LEU A 241 -23.52 5.32 5.06
N ALA A 242 -22.74 5.92 5.96
CA ALA A 242 -22.62 7.37 6.02
C ALA A 242 -22.03 7.97 4.73
N ALA A 243 -20.99 7.34 4.17
CA ALA A 243 -20.43 7.76 2.89
C ALA A 243 -21.42 7.58 1.73
N HIS A 244 -22.00 6.38 1.61
CA HIS A 244 -22.89 5.99 0.52
C HIS A 244 -24.18 6.82 0.48
N LEU A 245 -24.76 7.14 1.63
CA LEU A 245 -25.93 8.01 1.75
C LEU A 245 -25.59 9.50 1.61
N GLY A 246 -24.30 9.86 1.44
CA GLY A 246 -23.87 11.25 1.32
C GLY A 246 -23.97 12.05 2.62
N LEU A 247 -24.01 11.36 3.77
CA LEU A 247 -24.09 11.94 5.12
C LEU A 247 -22.71 12.30 5.70
N ALA A 248 -21.65 11.61 5.25
CA ALA A 248 -20.28 11.97 5.58
C ALA A 248 -19.79 13.08 4.64
N ASP A 249 -19.30 14.19 5.17
CA ASP A 249 -18.65 15.25 4.41
C ASP A 249 -17.28 14.78 3.87
N LEU A 250 -16.52 14.09 4.72
CA LEU A 250 -15.16 13.64 4.42
C LEU A 250 -14.97 12.16 4.77
N VAL A 251 -14.41 11.41 3.83
CA VAL A 251 -13.98 10.02 4.04
C VAL A 251 -12.46 10.00 4.15
N LEU A 252 -11.96 9.62 5.32
CA LEU A 252 -10.54 9.36 5.54
C LEU A 252 -10.33 7.86 5.47
N GLY A 253 -9.42 7.37 4.63
CA GLY A 253 -9.27 5.94 4.45
C GLY A 253 -7.94 5.51 3.90
N THR A 254 -7.76 4.19 3.84
CA THR A 254 -6.57 3.58 3.23
C THR A 254 -6.89 3.13 1.80
N ARG A 255 -6.04 2.30 1.21
CA ARG A 255 -6.17 1.79 -0.17
C ARG A 255 -7.58 1.37 -0.60
N LEU A 256 -8.33 0.66 0.25
CA LEU A 256 -9.68 0.17 -0.11
C LEU A 256 -10.71 1.32 -0.29
N ALA A 257 -10.51 2.44 0.39
CA ALA A 257 -11.43 3.57 0.36
C ALA A 257 -11.46 4.29 -1.01
N VAL A 258 -10.55 3.96 -1.93
CA VAL A 258 -10.66 4.40 -3.34
C VAL A 258 -11.97 3.94 -3.99
N PHE A 259 -12.60 2.87 -3.47
CA PHE A 259 -13.92 2.38 -3.90
C PHE A 259 -15.08 2.87 -3.01
N ALA A 260 -14.86 3.75 -2.03
CA ALA A 260 -15.93 4.27 -1.20
C ALA A 260 -17.01 4.94 -2.07
N SER A 261 -18.28 4.58 -1.87
CA SER A 261 -19.38 5.26 -2.56
C SER A 261 -19.54 6.66 -1.98
N VAL A 262 -19.20 7.68 -2.76
CA VAL A 262 -19.21 9.10 -2.33
C VAL A 262 -19.99 9.89 -3.39
N PRO A 263 -21.31 10.07 -3.23
CA PRO A 263 -22.19 10.53 -4.32
C PRO A 263 -21.89 11.95 -4.83
N ARG A 264 -21.29 12.82 -4.01
CA ARG A 264 -20.94 14.20 -4.36
C ARG A 264 -19.44 14.45 -4.32
N LEU A 265 -18.62 13.46 -4.69
CA LEU A 265 -17.16 13.60 -4.67
C LEU A 265 -16.69 14.82 -5.48
N GLY A 266 -15.88 15.67 -4.87
CA GLY A 266 -15.26 16.83 -5.53
C GLY A 266 -13.73 16.86 -5.42
N LEU A 267 -13.18 16.14 -4.44
CA LEU A 267 -11.75 16.09 -4.17
C LEU A 267 -11.32 14.68 -3.78
N ILE A 268 -10.22 14.21 -4.36
CA ILE A 268 -9.48 13.02 -3.92
C ILE A 268 -8.06 13.47 -3.57
N VAL A 269 -7.63 13.19 -2.35
CA VAL A 269 -6.24 13.39 -1.91
C VAL A 269 -5.61 12.02 -1.74
N VAL A 270 -4.39 11.84 -2.25
CA VAL A 270 -3.54 10.67 -2.00
C VAL A 270 -2.25 11.18 -1.36
N ASP A 271 -2.13 11.06 -0.04
CA ASP A 271 -0.93 11.45 0.69
C ASP A 271 0.14 10.38 0.61
N GLU A 272 1.41 10.78 0.56
CA GLU A 272 2.54 9.87 0.34
C GLU A 272 2.28 8.92 -0.86
N GLU A 273 1.86 9.46 -2.01
CA GLU A 273 1.38 8.68 -3.18
C GLU A 273 2.38 7.62 -3.69
N HIS A 274 3.66 7.79 -3.39
CA HIS A 274 4.74 6.86 -3.70
C HIS A 274 4.71 5.57 -2.85
N ASP A 275 3.89 5.51 -1.80
CA ASP A 275 3.88 4.40 -0.85
C ASP A 275 3.38 3.09 -1.49
N PRO A 276 4.16 1.99 -1.42
CA PRO A 276 3.78 0.71 -2.03
C PRO A 276 2.53 0.07 -1.41
N SER A 277 2.10 0.48 -0.21
CA SER A 277 0.85 -0.01 0.41
C SER A 277 -0.41 0.35 -0.39
N TYR A 278 -0.32 1.29 -1.33
CA TYR A 278 -1.39 1.59 -2.29
C TYR A 278 -1.58 0.50 -3.37
N LYS A 279 -0.64 -0.42 -3.56
CA LYS A 279 -0.83 -1.62 -4.39
C LYS A 279 -1.34 -2.78 -3.55
N GLN A 280 -2.52 -3.27 -3.89
CA GLN A 280 -3.10 -4.48 -3.31
C GLN A 280 -2.23 -5.71 -3.65
N GLN A 281 -2.05 -6.62 -2.71
CA GLN A 281 -1.23 -7.83 -2.90
C GLN A 281 -2.07 -9.09 -3.17
N GLU A 282 -3.37 -9.05 -2.89
CA GLU A 282 -4.30 -10.18 -3.02
C GLU A 282 -5.53 -9.86 -3.88
N GLY A 283 -6.15 -10.88 -4.48
CA GLY A 283 -7.29 -10.69 -5.39
C GLY A 283 -6.90 -9.83 -6.60
N ALA A 284 -7.63 -8.73 -6.83
CA ALA A 284 -7.45 -7.88 -8.01
C ALA A 284 -6.14 -7.09 -8.10
N ARG A 285 -5.31 -7.05 -7.05
CA ARG A 285 -3.98 -6.42 -7.07
C ARG A 285 -3.94 -5.01 -7.69
N TYR A 286 -4.98 -4.22 -7.49
CA TYR A 286 -5.07 -2.87 -8.05
C TYR A 286 -4.12 -1.88 -7.35
N SER A 287 -3.81 -0.78 -8.03
CA SER A 287 -3.14 0.40 -7.47
C SER A 287 -4.16 1.47 -7.12
N ALA A 288 -4.36 1.77 -5.83
CA ALA A 288 -5.31 2.81 -5.42
C ALA A 288 -4.89 4.22 -5.87
N ARG A 289 -3.59 4.48 -6.02
CA ARG A 289 -3.09 5.73 -6.60
C ARG A 289 -3.60 5.91 -8.03
N ASP A 290 -3.40 4.88 -8.88
CA ASP A 290 -3.78 4.97 -10.29
C ASP A 290 -5.31 4.98 -10.45
N LEU A 291 -6.01 4.21 -9.62
CA LEU A 291 -7.47 4.25 -9.55
C LEU A 291 -8.01 5.58 -9.05
N ALA A 292 -7.33 6.29 -8.14
CA ALA A 292 -7.73 7.62 -7.71
C ALA A 292 -7.68 8.63 -8.87
N VAL A 293 -6.63 8.58 -9.69
CA VAL A 293 -6.51 9.41 -10.90
C VAL A 293 -7.64 9.09 -11.90
N TYR A 294 -7.86 7.81 -12.18
CA TYR A 294 -8.95 7.39 -13.07
C TYR A 294 -10.33 7.79 -12.54
N ARG A 295 -10.55 7.61 -11.24
CA ARG A 295 -11.79 7.99 -10.55
C ARG A 295 -12.03 9.50 -10.59
N GLY A 296 -10.98 10.32 -10.39
CA GLY A 296 -11.06 11.77 -10.53
C GLY A 296 -11.58 12.19 -11.91
N LYS A 297 -11.06 11.56 -12.97
CA LYS A 297 -11.55 11.77 -14.33
C LYS A 297 -13.01 11.33 -14.52
N LEU A 298 -13.42 10.19 -13.94
CA LEU A 298 -14.79 9.69 -14.05
C LEU A 298 -15.82 10.59 -13.35
N GLU A 299 -15.46 11.14 -12.19
CA GLU A 299 -16.38 11.89 -11.33
C GLU A 299 -16.22 13.42 -11.47
N GLY A 300 -15.28 13.88 -12.31
CA GLY A 300 -14.94 15.30 -12.41
C GLY A 300 -14.43 15.87 -11.09
N ALA A 301 -13.71 15.05 -10.31
CA ALA A 301 -13.14 15.43 -9.02
C ALA A 301 -11.66 15.78 -9.19
N THR A 302 -11.21 16.81 -8.47
CA THR A 302 -9.79 17.17 -8.44
C THR A 302 -9.00 16.07 -7.73
N VAL A 303 -7.83 15.71 -8.26
CA VAL A 303 -6.94 14.72 -7.63
C VAL A 303 -5.66 15.40 -7.19
N LEU A 304 -5.35 15.34 -5.89
CA LEU A 304 -4.09 15.80 -5.31
C LEU A 304 -3.24 14.58 -4.94
N LEU A 305 -2.17 14.35 -5.70
CA LEU A 305 -1.13 13.36 -5.39
C LEU A 305 -0.01 14.08 -4.65
N GLY A 306 0.13 13.81 -3.36
CA GLY A 306 1.06 14.54 -2.50
C GLY A 306 2.27 13.70 -2.10
N SER A 307 3.48 14.23 -2.25
CA SER A 307 4.70 13.51 -1.87
C SER A 307 5.90 14.43 -1.68
N ALA A 308 6.80 14.05 -0.78
CA ALA A 308 8.15 14.61 -0.73
C ALA A 308 9.13 13.90 -1.69
N THR A 309 8.82 12.66 -2.04
CA THR A 309 9.59 11.84 -2.97
C THR A 309 8.60 11.14 -3.90
N PRO A 310 8.05 11.86 -4.91
CA PRO A 310 7.07 11.32 -5.84
C PRO A 310 7.50 9.99 -6.45
N SER A 311 6.54 9.15 -6.82
CA SER A 311 6.84 7.97 -7.62
C SER A 311 7.37 8.40 -8.99
N LEU A 312 8.25 7.61 -9.59
CA LEU A 312 8.78 7.94 -10.92
C LEU A 312 7.70 7.96 -12.01
N GLU A 313 6.61 7.18 -11.84
CA GLU A 313 5.44 7.27 -12.73
C GLU A 313 4.77 8.65 -12.64
N SER A 314 4.47 9.10 -11.42
CA SER A 314 3.81 10.38 -11.17
C SER A 314 4.69 11.55 -11.63
N TRP A 315 6.00 11.44 -11.41
CA TRP A 315 6.99 12.42 -11.85
C TRP A 315 7.05 12.53 -13.38
N GLN A 316 7.18 11.40 -14.10
CA GLN A 316 7.16 11.41 -15.56
C GLN A 316 5.86 12.00 -16.11
N ARG A 317 4.71 11.66 -15.53
CA ARG A 317 3.40 12.20 -15.96
C ARG A 317 3.31 13.71 -15.79
N ALA A 318 3.94 14.25 -14.75
CA ALA A 318 4.08 15.69 -14.57
C ALA A 318 5.02 16.31 -15.61
N ASP A 319 6.16 15.67 -15.90
CA ASP A 319 7.09 16.14 -16.95
C ASP A 319 6.46 16.11 -18.36
N GLU A 320 5.57 15.14 -18.62
CA GLU A 320 4.76 15.05 -19.85
C GLU A 320 3.62 16.07 -19.92
N GLY A 321 3.40 16.89 -18.87
CA GLY A 321 2.30 17.85 -18.78
C GLY A 321 0.92 17.21 -18.57
N ARG A 322 0.85 15.90 -18.30
CA ARG A 322 -0.43 15.22 -18.01
C ARG A 322 -0.94 15.53 -16.59
N TYR A 323 -0.02 15.77 -15.66
CA TYR A 323 -0.32 16.25 -14.30
C TYR A 323 0.20 17.67 -14.12
N LEU A 324 -0.55 18.52 -13.41
CA LEU A 324 -0.07 19.82 -12.98
C LEU A 324 0.89 19.62 -11.81
N ARG A 325 2.15 20.06 -11.92
CA ARG A 325 3.11 19.99 -10.82
C ARG A 325 3.12 21.28 -10.00
N LEU A 326 2.77 21.19 -8.73
CA LEU A 326 2.86 22.29 -7.76
C LEU A 326 3.97 21.98 -6.75
N SER A 327 4.81 22.96 -6.44
CA SER A 327 6.04 22.74 -5.66
C SER A 327 6.06 23.54 -4.35
N LEU A 328 6.41 22.87 -3.25
CA LEU A 328 6.68 23.46 -1.94
C LEU A 328 8.14 23.14 -1.52
N PRO A 329 9.12 23.98 -1.93
CA PRO A 329 10.53 23.64 -1.83
C PRO A 329 11.13 23.78 -0.43
N ALA A 330 10.46 24.51 0.48
CA ALA A 330 10.98 24.83 1.81
C ALA A 330 10.08 24.27 2.92
N ARG A 331 10.65 24.10 4.13
CA ARG A 331 9.88 23.80 5.34
C ARG A 331 9.12 25.04 5.81
N ILE A 332 7.96 24.83 6.42
CA ILE A 332 7.23 25.90 7.10
C ILE A 332 8.14 26.53 8.16
N GLY A 333 8.12 27.86 8.25
CA GLY A 333 8.91 28.60 9.24
C GLY A 333 10.42 28.69 8.94
N GLY A 334 10.84 28.30 7.72
CA GLY A 334 12.24 28.46 7.28
C GLY A 334 13.23 27.45 7.90
N GLY A 335 12.74 26.38 8.53
CA GLY A 335 13.61 25.35 9.11
C GLY A 335 14.51 24.69 8.06
N ALA A 336 15.81 24.58 8.37
CA ALA A 336 16.77 23.93 7.48
C ALA A 336 16.50 22.42 7.34
N LEU A 337 16.83 21.86 6.17
CA LEU A 337 16.93 20.41 6.00
C LEU A 337 18.21 19.91 6.71
N PRO A 338 18.20 18.69 7.27
CA PRO A 338 19.35 18.20 8.00
C PRO A 338 20.56 18.00 7.08
N VAL A 339 21.74 18.21 7.63
CA VAL A 339 23.00 17.94 6.92
C VAL A 339 23.18 16.43 6.81
N VAL A 340 23.29 15.91 5.58
CA VAL A 340 23.52 14.49 5.34
C VAL A 340 25.03 14.22 5.34
N ARG A 341 25.48 13.36 6.26
CA ARG A 341 26.84 12.85 6.39
C ARG A 341 26.89 11.38 6.00
N LEU A 342 27.77 11.06 5.06
CA LEU A 342 28.04 9.68 4.68
C LEU A 342 29.23 9.19 5.50
N VAL A 343 29.08 8.02 6.11
CA VAL A 343 30.18 7.30 6.76
C VAL A 343 30.59 6.16 5.83
N ASP A 344 31.81 6.25 5.32
CA ASP A 344 32.43 5.18 4.54
C ASP A 344 32.82 4.04 5.48
N MET A 345 32.10 2.92 5.36
CA MET A 345 32.32 1.73 6.16
C MET A 345 33.57 0.94 5.75
N THR A 346 34.11 1.16 4.54
CA THR A 346 35.35 0.52 4.08
C THR A 346 36.59 1.02 4.83
N ALA A 347 36.52 2.26 5.33
CA ALA A 347 37.59 2.91 6.08
C ALA A 347 37.52 2.67 7.61
N GLN A 348 36.52 1.92 8.10
CA GLN A 348 36.32 1.73 9.54
C GLN A 348 37.08 0.51 10.07
N PRO A 349 37.48 0.50 11.36
CA PRO A 349 38.14 -0.66 11.98
C PRO A 349 37.26 -1.91 11.91
N LYS A 350 37.83 -3.04 11.50
CA LYS A 350 37.14 -4.34 11.53
C LYS A 350 37.08 -4.86 12.97
N VAL A 351 35.94 -4.68 13.63
CA VAL A 351 35.71 -5.18 15.00
C VAL A 351 35.33 -6.67 14.96
N LYS A 352 35.96 -7.50 15.80
CA LYS A 352 35.57 -8.92 15.97
C LYS A 352 34.09 -9.01 16.36
N GLY A 353 33.35 -9.85 15.65
CA GLY A 353 31.90 -9.98 15.82
C GLY A 353 31.07 -9.10 14.87
N GLY A 354 31.65 -8.11 14.20
CA GLY A 354 30.94 -7.23 13.24
C GLY A 354 30.08 -6.17 13.94
N ALA A 355 30.68 -5.07 14.39
CA ALA A 355 29.92 -3.94 14.92
C ALA A 355 29.07 -3.33 13.79
N ALA A 356 27.76 -3.20 14.00
CA ALA A 356 26.88 -2.55 13.03
C ALA A 356 27.12 -1.02 12.99
N LEU A 357 27.63 -0.48 14.09
CA LEU A 357 27.83 0.95 14.33
C LEU A 357 29.31 1.32 14.17
N SER A 358 29.55 2.43 13.47
CA SER A 358 30.89 3.00 13.30
C SER A 358 31.26 3.84 14.52
N PRO A 359 32.55 3.90 14.91
CA PRO A 359 32.98 4.75 16.02
C PRO A 359 32.55 6.22 15.88
N PRO A 360 32.62 6.85 14.68
CA PRO A 360 32.11 8.21 14.48
C PRO A 360 30.62 8.37 14.79
N LEU A 361 29.78 7.39 14.42
CA LEU A 361 28.35 7.45 14.72
C LEU A 361 28.09 7.31 16.23
N VAL A 362 28.80 6.40 16.92
CA VAL A 362 28.68 6.23 18.37
C VAL A 362 29.04 7.53 19.08
N ALA A 363 30.14 8.18 18.70
CA ALA A 363 30.54 9.46 19.24
C ALA A 363 29.48 10.56 19.01
N ALA A 364 28.87 10.60 17.82
CA ALA A 364 27.81 11.54 17.52
C ALA A 364 26.56 11.31 18.39
N LEU A 365 26.15 10.04 18.59
CA LEU A 365 25.04 9.67 19.47
C LEU A 365 25.31 10.09 20.92
N GLN A 366 26.53 9.81 21.43
CA GLN A 366 26.96 10.19 22.76
C GLN A 366 26.89 11.72 22.99
N GLN A 367 27.27 12.51 21.98
CA GLN A 367 27.16 13.98 22.04
C GLN A 367 25.70 14.45 22.14
N ARG A 368 24.76 13.77 21.48
CA ARG A 368 23.33 14.12 21.56
C ARG A 368 22.77 13.82 22.94
N ILE A 369 23.10 12.65 23.49
CA ILE A 369 22.74 12.27 24.86
C ILE A 369 23.26 13.31 25.86
N ALA A 370 24.53 13.72 25.76
CA ALA A 370 25.12 14.72 26.64
C ALA A 370 24.44 16.11 26.57
N ARG A 371 23.74 16.42 25.47
CA ARG A 371 22.97 17.66 25.28
C ARG A 371 21.49 17.52 25.66
N GLY A 372 21.05 16.33 26.08
CA GLY A 372 19.63 16.03 26.31
C GLY A 372 18.81 15.98 25.01
N GLU A 373 19.47 15.79 23.87
CA GLU A 373 18.83 15.66 22.55
C GLU A 373 18.54 14.17 22.25
N GLN A 374 17.52 13.90 21.41
CA GLN A 374 17.17 12.54 21.03
C GLN A 374 17.77 12.15 19.67
N SER A 375 18.00 10.86 19.47
CA SER A 375 18.46 10.29 18.20
C SER A 375 17.54 9.18 17.69
N LEU A 376 17.45 9.06 16.37
CA LEU A 376 16.74 7.96 15.69
C LEU A 376 17.76 7.11 14.95
N VAL A 377 17.80 5.80 15.21
CA VAL A 377 18.66 4.85 14.48
C VAL A 377 17.76 3.80 13.84
N PHE A 378 17.85 3.64 12.52
CA PHE A 378 17.04 2.67 11.81
C PHE A 378 17.84 1.76 10.91
N LEU A 379 17.31 0.54 10.76
CA LEU A 379 17.82 -0.47 9.85
C LEU A 379 16.83 -0.66 8.69
N ASN A 380 17.30 -0.56 7.46
CA ASN A 380 16.47 -0.84 6.28
C ASN A 380 16.35 -2.35 6.04
N ARG A 381 15.63 -3.03 6.94
CA ARG A 381 15.50 -4.49 6.94
C ARG A 381 14.11 -4.92 6.51
N ARG A 382 13.88 -5.08 5.21
CA ARG A 382 12.74 -5.88 4.73
C ARG A 382 13.18 -7.35 4.62
N GLY A 383 12.40 -8.27 5.16
CA GLY A 383 12.46 -9.70 4.79
C GLY A 383 13.49 -10.60 5.49
N TYR A 384 14.30 -10.09 6.42
CA TYR A 384 15.12 -10.95 7.26
C TYR A 384 14.57 -10.87 8.67
N ALA A 385 13.97 -11.94 9.15
CA ALA A 385 13.81 -12.18 10.57
C ALA A 385 15.01 -13.04 11.04
N PRO A 386 15.39 -13.06 12.33
CA PRO A 386 16.56 -13.81 12.77
C PRO A 386 16.43 -15.29 12.38
N VAL A 387 17.35 -15.79 11.56
CA VAL A 387 17.42 -17.22 11.20
C VAL A 387 18.58 -17.82 11.95
N LEU A 388 18.45 -19.05 12.44
CA LEU A 388 19.60 -19.75 12.99
C LEU A 388 20.53 -20.25 11.88
N HIS A 389 21.82 -20.20 12.16
CA HIS A 389 22.89 -20.62 11.28
C HIS A 389 24.03 -21.31 12.04
N CYS A 390 24.67 -22.31 11.45
CA CYS A 390 25.88 -22.94 11.97
C CYS A 390 27.14 -22.33 11.34
N GLY A 391 28.05 -21.80 12.15
CA GLY A 391 29.33 -21.24 11.69
C GLY A 391 30.21 -22.22 10.91
N ASP A 392 30.16 -23.50 11.28
CA ASP A 392 31.08 -24.51 10.75
C ASP A 392 30.66 -25.08 9.39
N CYS A 393 29.41 -25.56 9.27
CA CYS A 393 28.92 -26.20 8.04
C CYS A 393 28.00 -25.33 7.18
N GLY A 394 27.64 -24.14 7.66
CA GLY A 394 26.75 -23.22 6.94
C GLY A 394 25.27 -23.58 6.97
N TRP A 395 24.86 -24.58 7.78
CA TRP A 395 23.43 -24.91 7.98
C TRP A 395 22.65 -23.65 8.32
N LYS A 396 21.44 -23.53 7.78
CA LYS A 396 20.47 -22.49 8.12
C LYS A 396 19.15 -23.15 8.47
N SER A 397 18.36 -22.51 9.33
CA SER A 397 17.04 -22.97 9.78
C SER A 397 15.95 -23.01 8.68
N GLY A 398 16.17 -23.75 7.60
CA GLY A 398 15.24 -23.89 6.47
C GLY A 398 13.93 -24.53 6.91
N CYS A 399 12.81 -24.07 6.35
CA CYS A 399 11.51 -24.67 6.58
C CYS A 399 11.37 -25.96 5.74
N PRO A 400 10.90 -27.10 6.29
CA PRO A 400 10.66 -28.28 5.47
C PRO A 400 9.57 -28.03 4.42
N ASN A 401 8.55 -27.25 4.78
CA ASN A 401 7.37 -27.01 3.94
C ASN A 401 7.48 -25.82 2.98
N CYS A 402 8.54 -25.02 3.06
CA CYS A 402 8.68 -23.76 2.30
C CYS A 402 10.13 -23.58 1.85
N SER A 403 10.38 -22.92 0.73
CA SER A 403 11.73 -22.50 0.32
C SER A 403 12.23 -21.28 1.11
N ALA A 404 11.67 -21.06 2.29
CA ALA A 404 11.92 -19.95 3.17
C ALA A 404 12.59 -20.43 4.46
N TRP A 405 13.17 -19.48 5.19
CA TRP A 405 13.80 -19.74 6.47
C TRP A 405 12.78 -19.62 7.61
N ARG A 406 12.93 -20.44 8.65
CA ARG A 406 12.19 -20.33 9.90
C ARG A 406 12.84 -19.27 10.78
N VAL A 407 12.00 -18.44 11.39
CA VAL A 407 12.39 -17.34 12.24
C VAL A 407 12.62 -17.83 13.66
N PHE A 408 13.73 -17.44 14.27
CA PHE A 408 14.05 -17.70 15.66
C PHE A 408 13.33 -16.71 16.59
N HIS A 409 12.48 -17.23 17.47
CA HIS A 409 11.83 -16.48 18.54
C HIS A 409 12.56 -16.74 19.85
N LYS A 410 13.20 -15.69 20.39
CA LYS A 410 14.06 -15.78 21.59
C LYS A 410 13.26 -16.10 22.87
N LEU A 411 12.08 -15.49 23.03
CA LEU A 411 11.26 -15.55 24.25
C LEU A 411 10.89 -17.00 24.66
N ASP A 412 10.54 -17.83 23.69
CA ASP A 412 10.13 -19.22 23.91
C ASP A 412 11.08 -20.23 23.27
N ARG A 413 12.18 -19.75 22.70
CA ARG A 413 13.24 -20.53 22.05
C ARG A 413 12.70 -21.47 20.96
N THR A 414 11.84 -20.94 20.09
CA THR A 414 11.23 -21.67 18.95
C THR A 414 11.70 -21.15 17.59
N LEU A 415 11.60 -22.02 16.58
CA LEU A 415 11.75 -21.72 15.16
C LEU A 415 10.38 -21.73 14.50
N ARG A 416 9.93 -20.63 13.89
CA ARG A 416 8.59 -20.50 13.30
C ARG A 416 8.66 -20.04 11.85
N CYS A 417 7.98 -20.75 10.96
CA CYS A 417 7.79 -20.30 9.58
C CYS A 417 6.61 -19.32 9.51
N HIS A 418 6.83 -18.09 9.06
CA HIS A 418 5.75 -17.10 8.90
C HIS A 418 4.87 -17.36 7.66
N HIS A 419 5.29 -18.26 6.77
CA HIS A 419 4.55 -18.59 5.56
C HIS A 419 3.58 -19.76 5.73
N CYS A 420 3.93 -20.77 6.54
CA CYS A 420 3.10 -21.96 6.74
C CYS A 420 2.75 -22.26 8.20
N GLY A 421 3.27 -21.49 9.17
CA GLY A 421 3.03 -21.69 10.59
C GLY A 421 3.81 -22.85 11.24
N TYR A 422 4.59 -23.62 10.47
CA TYR A 422 5.39 -24.72 11.01
C TYR A 422 6.32 -24.24 12.13
N THR A 423 6.21 -24.87 13.28
CA THR A 423 6.91 -24.47 14.51
C THR A 423 7.68 -25.65 15.08
N GLU A 424 8.93 -25.43 15.46
CA GLU A 424 9.80 -26.42 16.10
C GLU A 424 10.57 -25.77 17.26
N ARG A 425 11.05 -26.54 18.22
CA ARG A 425 12.04 -26.05 19.20
C ARG A 425 13.40 -25.87 18.53
N VAL A 426 14.20 -24.95 19.05
CA VAL A 426 15.59 -24.80 18.59
C VAL A 426 16.39 -26.08 18.90
N PRO A 427 17.10 -26.66 17.92
CA PRO A 427 17.92 -27.84 18.14
C PRO A 427 19.11 -27.52 19.06
N ARG A 428 19.54 -28.50 19.87
CA ARG A 428 20.66 -28.34 20.82
C ARG A 428 22.04 -28.32 20.14
N ALA A 429 22.13 -28.91 18.95
CA ALA A 429 23.32 -29.02 18.12
C ALA A 429 22.89 -28.90 16.66
N CYS A 430 23.81 -28.52 15.77
CA CYS A 430 23.54 -28.39 14.35
C CYS A 430 23.05 -29.73 13.81
N PRO A 431 21.86 -29.79 13.17
CA PRO A 431 21.34 -31.06 12.66
C PRO A 431 22.22 -31.67 11.57
N ASP A 432 22.99 -30.85 10.85
CA ASP A 432 23.84 -31.30 9.74
C ASP A 432 25.22 -31.81 10.21
N CYS A 433 25.90 -31.12 11.14
CA CYS A 433 27.29 -31.45 11.52
C CYS A 433 27.52 -31.69 13.02
N GLY A 434 26.50 -31.53 13.87
CA GLY A 434 26.61 -31.73 15.31
C GLY A 434 27.29 -30.59 16.09
N ASN A 435 27.73 -29.51 15.44
CA ASN A 435 28.31 -28.36 16.14
C ASN A 435 27.30 -27.74 17.12
N LEU A 436 27.73 -27.45 18.34
CA LEU A 436 26.90 -26.82 19.36
C LEU A 436 26.70 -25.31 19.13
N ASP A 437 27.59 -24.69 18.35
CA ASP A 437 27.57 -23.25 18.11
C ASP A 437 26.66 -22.85 16.95
N ILE A 438 25.35 -22.88 17.20
CA ILE A 438 24.34 -22.33 16.31
C ILE A 438 24.01 -20.89 16.72
N GLN A 439 24.24 -19.96 15.81
CA GLN A 439 24.07 -18.53 16.06
C GLN A 439 22.93 -17.94 15.21
N PRO A 440 22.14 -17.00 15.75
CA PRO A 440 21.16 -16.27 14.96
C PRO A 440 21.86 -15.27 14.02
N ILE A 441 21.63 -15.42 12.72
CA ILE A 441 21.94 -14.42 11.70
C ILE A 441 20.75 -13.48 11.56
N GLY A 442 21.05 -12.19 11.61
CA GLY A 442 20.04 -11.16 11.43
C GLY A 442 19.25 -10.87 12.71
N ARG A 443 19.93 -10.44 13.76
CA ARG A 443 19.28 -9.73 14.88
C ARG A 443 19.23 -8.23 14.58
N GLY A 444 18.57 -7.81 13.51
CA GLY A 444 18.70 -6.45 12.96
C GLY A 444 18.50 -5.30 13.95
N THR A 445 17.30 -5.14 14.51
CA THR A 445 16.97 -4.07 15.47
C THR A 445 17.31 -4.46 16.92
N GLU A 446 17.12 -5.74 17.29
CA GLU A 446 17.47 -6.24 18.63
C GLU A 446 18.97 -6.17 18.95
N ARG A 447 19.83 -6.58 18.02
CA ARG A 447 21.29 -6.45 18.21
C ARG A 447 21.72 -5.00 18.20
N LEU A 448 21.05 -4.17 17.40
CA LEU A 448 21.33 -2.75 17.36
C LEU A 448 20.98 -2.11 18.70
N GLU A 449 19.83 -2.47 19.30
CA GLU A 449 19.44 -2.11 20.66
C GLU A 449 20.45 -2.62 21.70
N GLU A 450 20.81 -3.91 21.68
CA GLU A 450 21.81 -4.51 22.58
C GLU A 450 23.17 -3.76 22.47
N GLN A 451 23.66 -3.51 21.24
CA GLN A 451 24.91 -2.79 21.00
C GLN A 451 24.85 -1.32 21.45
N LEU A 452 23.74 -0.63 21.20
CA LEU A 452 23.57 0.76 21.64
C LEU A 452 23.55 0.84 23.17
N ALA A 453 22.91 -0.12 23.85
CA ALA A 453 22.83 -0.16 25.32
C ALA A 453 24.19 -0.39 25.97
N GLU A 454 25.06 -1.19 25.31
CA GLU A 454 26.43 -1.43 25.75
C GLU A 454 27.36 -0.21 25.50
N LEU A 455 27.13 0.53 24.41
CA LEU A 455 28.05 1.58 23.94
C LEU A 455 27.70 2.98 24.42
N LEU A 456 26.45 3.24 24.80
CA LEU A 456 25.94 4.58 25.12
C LEU A 456 25.60 4.72 26.60
N THR A 457 26.16 5.76 27.22
CA THR A 457 25.93 6.09 28.64
C THR A 457 25.61 7.58 28.78
N HIS A 458 24.97 7.97 29.87
CA HIS A 458 24.86 9.39 30.20
C HIS A 458 26.13 9.90 30.90
N PRO A 459 26.36 11.23 30.92
CA PRO A 459 27.53 11.82 31.57
C PRO A 459 27.68 11.50 33.08
N ASP A 460 26.58 11.22 33.76
CA ASP A 460 26.46 10.79 35.16
C ASP A 460 26.56 9.26 35.37
N GLY A 461 26.77 8.50 34.28
CA GLY A 461 27.15 7.09 34.33
C GLY A 461 26.02 6.09 34.23
N HIS A 462 24.75 6.49 34.14
CA HIS A 462 23.66 5.55 33.87
C HIS A 462 23.57 5.16 32.38
N PRO A 463 23.04 3.98 32.05
CA PRO A 463 22.84 3.55 30.67
C PRO A 463 21.88 4.46 29.90
N ALA A 464 22.12 4.66 28.60
CA ALA A 464 21.19 5.40 27.74
C ALA A 464 19.81 4.70 27.67
N ARG A 465 18.74 5.49 27.65
CA ARG A 465 17.36 5.00 27.56
C ARG A 465 17.03 4.73 26.11
N ILE A 466 17.01 3.46 25.73
CA ILE A 466 16.78 3.03 24.35
C ILE A 466 15.38 2.44 24.24
N ALA A 467 14.65 2.83 23.19
CA ALA A 467 13.35 2.24 22.87
C ALA A 467 13.36 1.62 21.48
N ARG A 468 12.77 0.43 21.33
CA ARG A 468 12.63 -0.26 20.05
C ARG A 468 11.18 -0.29 19.55
N ILE A 469 10.96 0.24 18.35
CA ILE A 469 9.66 0.21 17.64
C ILE A 469 9.80 -0.57 16.34
N ASP A 470 9.24 -1.78 16.32
CA ASP A 470 9.06 -2.61 15.14
C ASP A 470 7.76 -3.44 15.23
N ALA A 471 7.44 -4.19 14.17
CA ALA A 471 6.20 -4.95 14.08
C ALA A 471 6.01 -5.99 15.20
N ASP A 472 7.10 -6.43 15.85
CA ASP A 472 7.03 -7.39 16.95
C ASP A 472 6.83 -6.70 18.31
N SER A 473 7.45 -5.53 18.53
CA SER A 473 7.27 -4.77 19.77
C SER A 473 5.91 -4.07 19.89
N THR A 474 5.20 -3.84 18.77
CA THR A 474 3.94 -3.09 18.74
C THR A 474 2.67 -3.96 18.63
N ARG A 475 2.74 -5.28 18.88
CA ARG A 475 1.58 -6.19 18.69
C ARG A 475 0.43 -5.99 19.69
N GLY A 476 0.71 -5.44 20.87
CA GLY A 476 -0.29 -5.18 21.90
C GLY A 476 -1.13 -3.93 21.59
N LYS A 477 -2.45 -3.98 21.85
CA LYS A 477 -3.32 -2.81 21.72
C LYS A 477 -2.85 -1.70 22.68
N GLY A 478 -2.52 -0.51 22.16
CA GLY A 478 -2.02 0.62 22.95
C GLY A 478 -0.50 0.65 23.16
N ALA A 479 0.24 -0.39 22.75
CA ALA A 479 1.68 -0.47 22.98
C ALA A 479 2.47 0.57 22.17
N LEU A 480 2.09 0.78 20.91
CA LEU A 480 2.70 1.79 20.04
C LEU A 480 2.46 3.19 20.59
N GLU A 481 1.23 3.49 21.02
CA GLU A 481 0.85 4.80 21.58
C GLU A 481 1.65 5.12 22.85
N ALA A 482 1.82 4.14 23.74
CA ALA A 482 2.63 4.30 24.95
C ALA A 482 4.11 4.55 24.62
N GLN A 483 4.71 3.78 23.71
CA GLN A 483 6.10 3.97 23.30
C GLN A 483 6.32 5.32 22.62
N LEU A 484 5.41 5.74 21.74
CA LEU A 484 5.45 7.06 21.14
C LEU A 484 5.32 8.15 22.20
N GLY A 485 4.41 8.00 23.16
CA GLY A 485 4.24 8.93 24.29
C GLY A 485 5.54 9.15 25.07
N ALA A 486 6.25 8.06 25.42
CA ALA A 486 7.54 8.12 26.10
C ALA A 486 8.62 8.87 25.29
N VAL A 487 8.66 8.66 23.96
CA VAL A 487 9.57 9.43 23.09
C VAL A 487 9.22 10.91 23.11
N HIS A 488 7.94 11.28 23.00
CA HIS A 488 7.51 12.69 23.03
C HIS A 488 7.77 13.36 24.40
N ALA A 489 7.67 12.60 25.49
CA ALA A 489 7.97 13.07 26.85
C ALA A 489 9.48 13.31 27.08
N GLY A 490 10.36 12.78 26.21
CA GLY A 490 11.80 12.85 26.40
C GLY A 490 12.34 11.78 27.35
N GLU A 491 11.59 10.69 27.53
CA GLU A 491 11.97 9.54 28.36
C GLU A 491 12.89 8.56 27.62
N VAL A 492 13.07 8.77 26.31
CA VAL A 492 13.90 7.96 25.43
C VAL A 492 15.03 8.83 24.88
N ASP A 493 16.26 8.34 24.90
CA ASP A 493 17.42 9.03 24.32
C ASP A 493 17.66 8.59 22.88
N VAL A 494 17.51 7.27 22.61
CA VAL A 494 17.69 6.70 21.28
C VAL A 494 16.51 5.82 20.90
N LEU A 495 15.86 6.16 19.78
CA LEU A 495 14.80 5.37 19.17
C LEU A 495 15.38 4.45 18.10
N VAL A 496 15.23 3.14 18.28
CA VAL A 496 15.64 2.12 17.32
C VAL A 496 14.43 1.57 16.57
N GLY A 497 14.52 1.42 15.25
CA GLY A 497 13.42 0.80 14.52
C GLY A 497 13.68 0.49 13.06
N THR A 498 12.59 0.19 12.37
CA THR A 498 12.59 -0.09 10.91
C THR A 498 11.89 1.04 10.16
N GLN A 499 11.45 0.81 8.92
CA GLN A 499 10.72 1.81 8.13
C GLN A 499 9.48 2.38 8.86
N MET A 500 8.89 1.67 9.82
CA MET A 500 7.72 2.14 10.58
C MET A 500 7.97 3.46 11.33
N ILE A 501 9.13 3.67 11.95
CA ILE A 501 9.41 4.91 12.69
C ILE A 501 9.67 6.11 11.79
N THR A 502 9.89 5.87 10.50
CA THR A 502 10.16 6.93 9.51
C THR A 502 8.88 7.53 8.93
N LYS A 503 7.70 6.96 9.21
CA LYS A 503 6.41 7.33 8.62
C LYS A 503 5.44 7.86 9.68
N GLY A 504 4.56 8.79 9.33
CA GLY A 504 3.41 9.18 10.17
C GLY A 504 3.66 9.90 11.51
N HIS A 505 4.87 9.92 12.08
CA HIS A 505 5.12 10.41 13.45
C HIS A 505 6.01 11.67 13.53
N ASP A 506 5.65 12.62 14.38
CA ASP A 506 6.35 13.90 14.53
C ASP A 506 7.20 13.91 15.81
N PHE A 507 8.52 13.75 15.69
CA PHE A 507 9.42 13.78 16.84
C PHE A 507 10.18 15.10 16.91
N ARG A 508 9.79 15.96 17.85
CA ARG A 508 10.33 17.33 17.94
C ARG A 508 11.78 17.41 18.43
N ARG A 509 12.20 16.52 19.33
CA ARG A 509 13.52 16.56 19.98
C ARG A 509 14.58 15.70 19.27
N ILE A 510 14.25 15.11 18.12
CA ILE A 510 15.21 14.31 17.35
C ILE A 510 16.07 15.25 16.49
N THR A 511 17.36 15.31 16.80
CA THR A 511 18.35 16.13 16.08
C THR A 511 19.34 15.30 15.26
N LEU A 512 19.39 13.98 15.49
CA LEU A 512 20.22 13.06 14.71
C LEU A 512 19.40 11.85 14.24
N VAL A 513 19.47 11.57 12.93
CA VAL A 513 18.90 10.36 12.32
C VAL A 513 20.02 9.55 11.70
N ALA A 514 20.10 8.25 11.98
CA ALA A 514 21.13 7.36 11.47
C ALA A 514 20.52 6.18 10.70
N ALA A 515 20.93 6.01 9.44
CA ALA A 515 20.64 4.86 8.60
C ALA A 515 21.81 3.88 8.66
N VAL A 516 21.58 2.72 9.27
CA VAL A 516 22.59 1.67 9.42
C VAL A 516 22.39 0.62 8.33
N ASN A 517 23.45 0.34 7.56
CA ASN A 517 23.48 -0.64 6.47
C ASN A 517 22.31 -0.51 5.44
N PRO A 518 22.11 0.69 4.84
CA PRO A 518 21.06 0.92 3.85
C PRO A 518 21.30 0.19 2.53
N ASP A 519 22.56 -0.17 2.23
CA ASP A 519 23.03 -0.71 0.94
C ASP A 519 22.37 -2.03 0.55
N THR A 520 21.85 -2.77 1.53
CA THR A 520 21.18 -4.06 1.30
C THR A 520 20.06 -3.98 0.26
N SER A 521 19.44 -2.81 0.08
CA SER A 521 18.43 -2.61 -0.96
C SER A 521 19.00 -2.30 -2.34
N LEU A 522 20.17 -1.67 -2.46
CA LEU A 522 20.73 -1.22 -3.74
C LEU A 522 20.98 -2.37 -4.72
N PHE A 523 21.38 -3.52 -4.20
CA PHE A 523 21.76 -4.69 -5.01
C PHE A 523 20.70 -5.78 -5.02
N SER A 524 19.46 -5.44 -4.66
CA SER A 524 18.34 -6.39 -4.79
C SER A 524 17.96 -6.57 -6.26
N SER A 525 17.32 -7.70 -6.59
CA SER A 525 16.79 -7.97 -7.94
C SER A 525 15.60 -7.08 -8.32
N ASP A 526 15.17 -6.17 -7.44
CA ASP A 526 14.06 -5.27 -7.66
C ASP A 526 14.56 -3.92 -8.18
N PHE A 527 14.22 -3.61 -9.43
CA PHE A 527 14.61 -2.37 -10.11
C PHE A 527 14.09 -1.07 -9.46
N ARG A 528 13.09 -1.18 -8.56
CA ARG A 528 12.57 -0.02 -7.80
C ARG A 528 13.28 0.14 -6.46
N ALA A 529 14.26 -0.69 -6.13
CA ALA A 529 14.93 -0.62 -4.85
C ALA A 529 15.69 0.69 -4.61
N PRO A 530 16.40 1.30 -5.60
CA PRO A 530 16.99 2.63 -5.43
C PRO A 530 15.95 3.71 -5.15
N GLU A 531 14.83 3.73 -5.90
CA GLU A 531 13.68 4.63 -5.69
C GLU A 531 13.16 4.55 -4.25
N ARG A 532 12.88 3.34 -3.76
CA ARG A 532 12.37 3.14 -2.40
C ARG A 532 13.40 3.46 -1.33
N LEU A 533 14.69 3.20 -1.58
CA LEU A 533 15.75 3.54 -0.64
C LEU A 533 15.87 5.06 -0.51
N PHE A 534 15.86 5.80 -1.63
CA PHE A 534 15.90 7.25 -1.62
C PHE A 534 14.70 7.82 -0.84
N ALA A 535 13.49 7.34 -1.14
CA ALA A 535 12.27 7.74 -0.42
C ALA A 535 12.39 7.50 1.10
N LEU A 536 12.84 6.31 1.50
CA LEU A 536 13.06 5.98 2.91
C LEU A 536 14.06 6.92 3.59
N LEU A 537 15.21 7.16 2.95
CA LEU A 537 16.28 7.99 3.50
C LEU A 537 15.83 9.45 3.63
N MET A 538 15.17 10.02 2.61
CA MET A 538 14.60 11.36 2.65
C MET A 538 13.52 11.51 3.72
N GLN A 539 12.65 10.51 3.85
CA GLN A 539 11.58 10.53 4.83
C GLN A 539 12.13 10.43 6.26
N ALA A 540 13.14 9.59 6.47
CA ALA A 540 13.86 9.48 7.74
C ALA A 540 14.59 10.78 8.09
N ALA A 541 15.33 11.37 7.15
CA ALA A 541 15.95 12.69 7.31
C ALA A 541 14.92 13.75 7.74
N GLY A 542 13.72 13.69 7.15
CA GLY A 542 12.58 14.55 7.48
C GLY A 542 12.07 14.49 8.93
N ARG A 543 12.54 13.52 9.72
CA ARG A 543 12.23 13.40 11.15
C ARG A 543 13.18 14.21 12.03
N ALA A 544 14.36 14.57 11.53
CA ALA A 544 15.29 15.42 12.25
C ALA A 544 14.93 16.91 12.08
N GLY A 545 15.05 17.67 13.17
CA GLY A 545 15.02 19.13 13.12
C GLY A 545 13.67 19.72 12.78
N ARG A 546 12.60 19.18 13.36
CA ARG A 546 11.24 19.74 13.23
C ARG A 546 11.01 20.96 14.11
N ASP A 547 11.79 21.12 15.17
CA ASP A 547 11.86 22.37 15.91
C ASP A 547 12.76 23.36 15.16
N ALA A 548 12.22 24.54 14.83
CA ALA A 548 12.96 25.59 14.12
C ALA A 548 14.23 26.03 14.88
N ALA A 549 14.22 25.95 16.22
CA ALA A 549 15.39 26.29 17.03
C ALA A 549 16.55 25.29 16.88
N GLN A 550 16.25 24.03 16.53
CA GLN A 550 17.22 22.94 16.44
C GLN A 550 17.43 22.44 14.99
N ALA A 551 16.63 22.93 14.04
CA ALA A 551 16.63 22.51 12.65
C ALA A 551 17.99 22.69 11.98
N SER A 552 18.68 23.80 12.25
CA SER A 552 20.00 24.11 11.68
C SER A 552 21.13 23.19 12.17
N ALA A 553 20.97 22.57 13.35
CA ALA A 553 21.95 21.66 13.94
C ALA A 553 21.66 20.18 13.66
N SER A 554 20.58 19.90 12.91
CA SER A 554 20.10 18.55 12.69
C SER A 554 20.89 17.82 11.61
N GLU A 555 21.18 16.54 11.84
CA GLU A 555 22.02 15.73 10.97
C GLU A 555 21.38 14.40 10.60
N MET A 556 21.65 13.93 9.39
CA MET A 556 21.41 12.57 8.97
C MET A 556 22.74 11.87 8.72
N TRP A 557 22.96 10.74 9.36
CA TRP A 557 24.15 9.91 9.18
C TRP A 557 23.78 8.65 8.39
N VAL A 558 24.54 8.35 7.34
CA VAL A 558 24.31 7.17 6.49
C VAL A 558 25.57 6.33 6.47
N GLN A 559 25.51 5.14 7.08
CA GLN A 559 26.64 4.20 7.09
C GLN A 559 26.59 3.29 5.87
N THR A 560 27.45 3.54 4.88
CA THR A 560 27.44 2.84 3.58
C THR A 560 28.83 2.33 3.21
N TRP A 561 28.86 1.17 2.56
CA TRP A 561 30.03 0.59 1.90
C TRP A 561 30.23 1.14 0.47
N HIS A 562 29.26 1.91 -0.03
CA HIS A 562 29.25 2.47 -1.39
C HIS A 562 29.03 3.99 -1.38
N PRO A 563 29.89 4.79 -0.71
CA PRO A 563 29.69 6.23 -0.54
C PRO A 563 29.68 7.01 -1.86
N GLN A 564 30.24 6.45 -2.93
CA GLN A 564 30.29 7.06 -4.27
C GLN A 564 29.02 6.79 -5.12
N HIS A 565 28.08 5.98 -4.62
CA HIS A 565 26.87 5.66 -5.39
C HIS A 565 26.03 6.94 -5.68
N PRO A 566 25.57 7.18 -6.93
CA PRO A 566 24.89 8.42 -7.33
C PRO A 566 23.68 8.82 -6.46
N LEU A 567 22.93 7.81 -5.98
CA LEU A 567 21.82 8.00 -5.04
C LEU A 567 22.23 8.84 -3.82
N TYR A 568 23.38 8.57 -3.21
CA TYR A 568 23.82 9.28 -2.00
C TYR A 568 24.28 10.71 -2.30
N ALA A 569 24.80 10.97 -3.50
CA ALA A 569 25.13 12.32 -3.95
C ALA A 569 23.86 13.18 -4.12
N ALA A 570 22.76 12.60 -4.62
CA ALA A 570 21.47 13.28 -4.70
C ALA A 570 20.84 13.48 -3.31
N LEU A 571 20.90 12.46 -2.45
CA LEU A 571 20.41 12.52 -1.06
C LEU A 571 21.11 13.65 -0.29
N ARG A 572 22.43 13.77 -0.42
CA ARG A 572 23.22 14.80 0.27
C ARG A 572 22.82 16.22 -0.11
N ARG A 573 22.33 16.42 -1.33
CA ARG A 573 21.87 17.71 -1.86
C ARG A 573 20.37 17.92 -1.66
N HIS A 574 19.65 16.94 -1.11
CA HIS A 574 18.18 16.91 -1.06
C HIS A 574 17.55 17.12 -2.45
N ASP A 575 18.22 16.65 -3.50
CA ASP A 575 17.89 16.94 -4.89
C ASP A 575 17.13 15.76 -5.51
N PHE A 576 15.81 15.73 -5.27
CA PHE A 576 14.93 14.72 -5.86
C PHE A 576 14.88 14.83 -7.38
N HIS A 577 14.99 16.04 -7.96
CA HIS A 577 14.92 16.24 -9.40
C HIS A 577 16.08 15.53 -10.11
N ALA A 578 17.31 15.74 -9.64
CA ALA A 578 18.48 15.05 -10.20
C ALA A 578 18.40 13.54 -10.00
N PHE A 579 17.91 13.08 -8.85
CA PHE A 579 17.67 11.66 -8.59
C PHE A 579 16.67 11.07 -9.60
N ALA A 580 15.51 11.70 -9.75
CA ALA A 580 14.44 11.23 -10.64
C ALA A 580 14.89 11.21 -12.10
N ALA A 581 15.61 12.26 -12.55
CA ALA A 581 16.16 12.32 -13.90
C ALA A 581 17.13 11.17 -14.19
N SER A 582 18.09 10.91 -13.29
CA SER A 582 19.04 9.79 -13.42
C SER A 582 18.32 8.44 -13.49
N GLN A 583 17.36 8.22 -12.59
CA GLN A 583 16.65 6.94 -12.51
C GLN A 583 15.70 6.72 -13.68
N LEU A 584 15.03 7.76 -14.17
CA LEU A 584 14.20 7.67 -15.38
C LEU A 584 15.06 7.35 -16.60
N ASP A 585 16.24 7.94 -16.72
CA ASP A 585 17.16 7.64 -17.83
C ASP A 585 17.67 6.18 -17.79
N GLU A 586 18.12 5.71 -16.63
CA GLU A 586 18.51 4.30 -16.42
C GLU A 586 17.38 3.33 -16.79
N ARG A 587 16.14 3.63 -16.36
CA ARG A 587 14.99 2.78 -16.68
C ARG A 587 14.60 2.85 -18.15
N ARG A 588 14.72 4.01 -18.80
CA ARG A 588 14.50 4.16 -20.23
C ARG A 588 15.48 3.31 -21.02
N MET A 589 16.77 3.33 -20.66
CA MET A 589 17.81 2.52 -21.29
C MET A 589 17.59 1.02 -21.08
N ALA A 590 17.10 0.63 -19.90
CA ALA A 590 16.83 -0.76 -19.55
C ALA A 590 15.45 -1.27 -20.00
N GLY A 591 14.63 -0.44 -20.65
CA GLY A 591 13.27 -0.82 -21.04
C GLY A 591 12.36 -1.12 -19.84
N LEU A 592 12.52 -0.41 -18.72
CA LEU A 592 11.79 -0.64 -17.47
C LEU A 592 10.67 0.40 -17.22
N PRO A 593 9.67 0.08 -16.38
CA PRO A 593 8.64 1.04 -16.00
C PRO A 593 9.23 2.30 -15.34
N PRO A 594 8.81 3.50 -15.77
CA PRO A 594 7.53 3.77 -16.44
C PRO A 594 7.55 3.78 -17.98
N HIS A 595 8.68 3.47 -18.62
CA HIS A 595 8.83 3.47 -20.09
C HIS A 595 8.34 2.18 -20.76
N SER A 596 8.24 1.09 -20.00
CA SER A 596 7.59 -0.15 -20.40
C SER A 596 6.43 -0.50 -19.47
N HIS A 597 5.64 -1.49 -19.89
CA HIS A 597 4.50 -2.00 -19.15
C HIS A 597 4.66 -3.50 -18.94
N LEU A 598 4.51 -3.91 -17.68
CA LEU A 598 4.80 -5.26 -17.25
C LEU A 598 3.54 -5.93 -16.70
N ALA A 599 3.42 -7.23 -16.94
CA ALA A 599 2.51 -8.11 -16.23
C ALA A 599 3.23 -9.40 -15.84
N LEU A 600 2.83 -10.01 -14.71
CA LEU A 600 3.30 -11.34 -14.32
C LEU A 600 2.15 -12.33 -14.43
N LEU A 601 2.35 -13.41 -15.19
CA LEU A 601 1.52 -14.60 -15.06
C LEU A 601 2.14 -15.50 -13.98
N ARG A 602 1.41 -15.71 -12.89
CA ARG A 602 1.84 -16.53 -11.74
C ARG A 602 1.04 -17.82 -11.70
N ALA A 603 1.70 -18.93 -11.36
CA ALA A 603 1.06 -20.23 -11.20
C ALA A 603 1.52 -20.91 -9.91
N GLU A 604 0.56 -21.49 -9.19
CA GLU A 604 0.77 -22.27 -7.98
C GLU A 604 0.27 -23.70 -8.19
N ALA A 605 1.10 -24.70 -7.88
CA ALA A 605 0.78 -26.11 -8.05
C ALA A 605 1.40 -26.97 -6.93
N ARG A 606 1.06 -28.26 -6.89
CA ARG A 606 1.68 -29.21 -5.95
C ARG A 606 3.13 -29.54 -6.32
N THR A 607 3.50 -29.39 -7.59
CA THR A 607 4.85 -29.64 -8.10
C THR A 607 5.30 -28.45 -8.95
N ALA A 608 6.60 -28.16 -8.95
CA ALA A 608 7.18 -27.10 -9.78
C ALA A 608 7.00 -27.41 -11.27
N GLU A 609 7.07 -28.69 -11.65
CA GLU A 609 6.88 -29.16 -13.02
C GLU A 609 5.48 -28.80 -13.56
N ALA A 610 4.42 -29.03 -12.78
CA ALA A 610 3.07 -28.71 -13.19
C ALA A 610 2.86 -27.19 -13.37
N ALA A 611 3.38 -26.39 -12.42
CA ALA A 611 3.31 -24.93 -12.51
C ALA A 611 4.13 -24.38 -13.70
N ARG A 612 5.34 -24.89 -13.91
CA ARG A 612 6.20 -24.53 -15.07
C ARG A 612 5.54 -24.91 -16.38
N GLY A 613 5.05 -26.14 -16.51
CA GLY A 613 4.40 -26.65 -17.71
C GLY A 613 3.14 -25.86 -18.08
N PHE A 614 2.39 -25.34 -17.10
CA PHE A 614 1.26 -24.43 -17.37
C PHE A 614 1.71 -23.11 -17.96
N LEU A 615 2.75 -22.48 -17.40
CA LEU A 615 3.26 -21.21 -17.90
C LEU A 615 3.90 -21.36 -19.29
N GLN A 616 4.60 -22.46 -19.53
CA GLN A 616 5.21 -22.74 -20.83
C GLN A 616 4.14 -22.98 -21.91
N ALA A 617 3.14 -23.83 -21.64
CA ALA A 617 2.02 -24.03 -22.57
C ALA A 617 1.26 -22.73 -22.86
N ALA A 618 1.11 -21.87 -21.83
CA ALA A 618 0.49 -20.56 -21.98
C ALA A 618 1.30 -19.63 -22.90
N ALA A 619 2.64 -19.66 -22.82
CA ALA A 619 3.52 -18.91 -23.72
C ALA A 619 3.44 -19.44 -25.15
N GLU A 620 3.58 -20.76 -25.34
CA GLU A 620 3.54 -21.41 -26.65
C GLU A 620 2.24 -21.13 -27.41
N ALA A 621 1.08 -21.15 -26.72
CA ALA A 621 -0.20 -20.86 -27.37
C ALA A 621 -0.40 -19.39 -27.75
N ALA A 622 0.38 -18.48 -27.17
CA ALA A 622 0.27 -17.05 -27.42
C ALA A 622 1.44 -16.47 -28.22
N ASP A 623 2.44 -17.28 -28.56
CA ASP A 623 3.73 -16.84 -29.12
C ASP A 623 3.55 -15.99 -30.40
N ALA A 624 2.84 -16.54 -31.40
CA ALA A 624 2.58 -15.83 -32.66
C ALA A 624 1.78 -14.52 -32.45
N THR A 625 0.80 -14.52 -31.54
CA THR A 625 -0.01 -13.34 -31.24
C THR A 625 0.80 -12.30 -30.47
N ALA A 626 1.67 -12.73 -29.56
CA ALA A 626 2.55 -11.87 -28.79
C ALA A 626 3.58 -11.20 -29.70
N GLU A 627 4.23 -11.95 -30.59
CA GLU A 627 5.18 -11.44 -31.58
C GLU A 627 4.51 -10.41 -32.49
N ALA A 628 3.34 -10.74 -33.07
CA ALA A 628 2.58 -9.82 -33.93
C ALA A 628 2.15 -8.53 -33.20
N ALA A 629 1.91 -8.61 -31.90
CA ALA A 629 1.54 -7.46 -31.07
C ALA A 629 2.74 -6.65 -30.57
N GLY A 630 3.97 -7.15 -30.68
CA GLY A 630 5.14 -6.54 -30.03
C GLY A 630 5.11 -6.70 -28.50
N VAL A 631 4.68 -7.86 -28.03
CA VAL A 631 4.67 -8.28 -26.62
C VAL A 631 5.72 -9.35 -26.43
N THR A 632 6.57 -9.20 -25.41
CA THR A 632 7.62 -10.17 -25.09
C THR A 632 7.19 -11.07 -23.94
N LEU A 633 7.24 -12.39 -24.17
CA LEU A 633 6.99 -13.42 -23.15
C LEU A 633 8.33 -14.02 -22.72
N TYR A 634 8.68 -13.87 -21.45
CA TYR A 634 9.93 -14.42 -20.90
C TYR A 634 9.76 -15.89 -20.49
N PRO A 635 10.85 -16.65 -20.34
CA PRO A 635 10.77 -18.00 -19.80
C PRO A 635 10.19 -18.04 -18.37
N PRO A 636 9.43 -19.08 -18.00
CA PRO A 636 8.95 -19.27 -16.63
C PRO A 636 10.10 -19.47 -15.64
N VAL A 637 10.09 -18.72 -14.54
CA VAL A 637 11.08 -18.80 -13.47
C VAL A 637 10.42 -19.02 -12.11
N PRO A 638 11.14 -19.60 -11.12
CA PRO A 638 10.66 -19.62 -9.75
C PRO A 638 10.44 -18.20 -9.21
N THR A 639 9.43 -18.03 -8.38
CA THR A 639 9.32 -16.78 -7.61
C THR A 639 10.43 -16.70 -6.54
N PRO A 640 10.78 -15.52 -6.00
CA PRO A 640 11.80 -15.41 -4.95
C PRO A 640 11.56 -16.33 -3.73
N ILE A 641 10.29 -16.66 -3.45
CA ILE A 641 9.91 -17.72 -2.50
C ILE A 641 9.18 -18.81 -3.27
N ALA A 642 9.96 -19.69 -3.89
CA ALA A 642 9.51 -20.77 -4.77
C ALA A 642 8.50 -21.73 -4.12
N ARG A 643 8.59 -22.01 -2.80
CA ARG A 643 7.66 -22.92 -2.12
C ARG A 643 7.08 -22.31 -0.85
N VAL A 644 5.76 -22.39 -0.70
CA VAL A 644 5.05 -22.02 0.54
C VAL A 644 4.00 -23.06 0.88
N ALA A 645 4.06 -23.60 2.10
CA ALA A 645 3.11 -24.59 2.60
C ALA A 645 2.92 -25.78 1.65
N ASN A 646 4.03 -26.32 1.13
CA ASN A 646 4.08 -27.41 0.14
C ASN A 646 3.40 -27.10 -1.19
N VAL A 647 3.23 -25.81 -1.50
CA VAL A 647 2.76 -25.32 -2.80
C VAL A 647 3.93 -24.66 -3.51
N GLU A 648 4.26 -25.17 -4.69
CA GLU A 648 5.30 -24.67 -5.58
C GLU A 648 4.76 -23.50 -6.42
N ARG A 649 5.58 -22.47 -6.61
CA ARG A 649 5.22 -21.18 -7.19
C ARG A 649 6.18 -20.78 -8.29
N MET A 650 5.64 -20.63 -9.48
CA MET A 650 6.35 -20.16 -10.67
C MET A 650 5.70 -18.87 -11.18
N GLN A 651 6.47 -18.09 -11.94
CA GLN A 651 5.98 -16.89 -12.60
C GLN A 651 6.65 -16.68 -13.96
N MET A 652 5.98 -15.91 -14.80
CA MET A 652 6.43 -15.55 -16.13
C MET A 652 6.20 -14.05 -16.35
N LEU A 653 7.24 -13.36 -16.80
CA LEU A 653 7.16 -11.93 -17.14
C LEU A 653 6.59 -11.76 -18.55
N VAL A 654 5.69 -10.80 -18.68
CA VAL A 654 5.11 -10.32 -19.93
C VAL A 654 5.40 -8.83 -20.02
N GLU A 655 6.03 -8.39 -21.10
CA GLU A 655 6.46 -7.01 -21.30
C GLU A 655 5.91 -6.44 -22.61
N SER A 656 5.56 -5.15 -22.60
CA SER A 656 5.27 -4.39 -23.80
C SER A 656 5.66 -2.91 -23.65
N PRO A 657 6.12 -2.24 -24.72
CA PRO A 657 6.31 -0.79 -24.70
C PRO A 657 4.98 -0.02 -24.68
N SER A 658 3.84 -0.67 -24.94
CA SER A 658 2.52 -0.01 -25.00
C SER A 658 1.52 -0.63 -24.03
N ARG A 659 0.99 0.19 -23.11
CA ARG A 659 -0.01 -0.24 -22.12
C ARG A 659 -1.28 -0.73 -22.80
N GLN A 660 -1.69 -0.08 -23.88
CA GLN A 660 -2.91 -0.44 -24.60
C GLN A 660 -2.75 -1.80 -25.28
N VAL A 661 -1.59 -2.05 -25.90
CA VAL A 661 -1.28 -3.33 -26.54
C VAL A 661 -1.24 -4.44 -25.49
N LEU A 662 -0.51 -4.24 -24.39
CA LEU A 662 -0.45 -5.21 -23.29
C LEU A 662 -1.85 -5.56 -22.77
N GLN A 663 -2.70 -4.56 -22.54
CA GLN A 663 -4.05 -4.77 -22.02
C GLN A 663 -4.94 -5.57 -22.99
N ARG A 664 -4.86 -5.30 -24.30
CA ARG A 664 -5.58 -6.08 -25.32
C ARG A 664 -5.08 -7.52 -25.37
N PHE A 665 -3.76 -7.70 -25.46
CA PHE A 665 -3.13 -9.02 -25.45
C PHE A 665 -3.54 -9.84 -24.22
N LEU A 666 -3.47 -9.25 -23.03
CA LEU A 666 -3.88 -9.93 -21.79
C LEU A 666 -5.37 -10.30 -21.82
N ALA A 667 -6.24 -9.41 -22.30
CA ALA A 667 -7.68 -9.68 -22.40
C ALA A 667 -7.99 -10.85 -23.35
N ASP A 668 -7.28 -10.93 -24.49
CA ASP A 668 -7.46 -11.98 -25.50
C ASP A 668 -6.84 -13.32 -25.07
N TRP A 669 -5.73 -13.29 -24.31
CA TRP A 669 -5.03 -14.48 -23.82
C TRP A 669 -5.77 -15.18 -22.68
N LEU A 670 -6.53 -14.42 -21.90
CA LEU A 670 -7.12 -14.87 -20.64
C LEU A 670 -8.16 -15.99 -20.76
N PRO A 671 -9.07 -16.01 -21.76
CA PRO A 671 -9.93 -17.16 -22.02
C PRO A 671 -9.13 -18.45 -22.22
N ALA A 672 -8.06 -18.41 -23.02
CA ALA A 672 -7.20 -19.57 -23.27
C ALA A 672 -6.55 -20.07 -21.96
N LEU A 673 -6.10 -19.18 -21.08
CA LEU A 673 -5.58 -19.56 -19.75
C LEU A 673 -6.62 -20.28 -18.88
N HIS A 674 -7.88 -19.87 -18.94
CA HIS A 674 -8.96 -20.54 -18.24
C HIS A 674 -9.23 -21.94 -18.82
N ASP A 675 -9.23 -22.08 -20.14
CA ASP A 675 -9.47 -23.34 -20.85
C ASP A 675 -8.35 -24.35 -20.55
N MET A 676 -7.10 -23.93 -20.69
CA MET A 676 -5.90 -24.72 -20.35
C MET A 676 -5.92 -25.24 -18.90
N ARG A 677 -6.42 -24.44 -17.95
CA ARG A 677 -6.57 -24.91 -16.56
C ARG A 677 -7.61 -26.02 -16.43
N ARG A 678 -8.73 -25.93 -17.17
CA ARG A 678 -9.83 -26.92 -17.11
C ARG A 678 -9.42 -28.24 -17.74
N GLU A 679 -8.66 -28.20 -18.83
CA GLU A 679 -8.28 -29.37 -19.63
C GLU A 679 -7.11 -30.17 -19.04
N ARG A 680 -6.40 -29.63 -18.05
CA ARG A 680 -5.26 -30.31 -17.43
C ARG A 680 -5.67 -31.56 -16.65
N ALA A 681 -4.89 -32.62 -16.83
CA ALA A 681 -5.00 -33.86 -16.09
C ALA A 681 -4.83 -33.66 -14.57
N ALA A 682 -5.35 -34.60 -13.78
CA ALA A 682 -5.42 -34.48 -12.33
C ALA A 682 -4.06 -34.34 -11.63
N ASP A 683 -3.02 -34.96 -12.18
CA ASP A 683 -1.62 -34.91 -11.74
C ASP A 683 -0.90 -33.61 -12.13
N GLN A 684 -1.42 -32.89 -13.14
CA GLN A 684 -0.91 -31.58 -13.61
C GLN A 684 -1.76 -30.39 -13.14
N ARG A 685 -2.61 -30.61 -12.14
CA ARG A 685 -3.61 -29.65 -11.70
C ARG A 685 -2.98 -28.39 -11.10
N ILE A 686 -3.37 -27.24 -11.66
CA ILE A 686 -3.03 -25.92 -11.12
C ILE A 686 -3.98 -25.56 -9.98
N LEU A 687 -3.40 -25.27 -8.81
CA LEU A 687 -4.14 -24.87 -7.62
C LEU A 687 -4.69 -23.46 -7.77
N ARG A 688 -3.81 -22.52 -8.13
CA ARG A 688 -4.12 -21.10 -8.33
C ARG A 688 -3.26 -20.52 -9.44
N TRP A 689 -3.77 -19.52 -10.15
CA TRP A 689 -2.97 -18.70 -11.06
C TRP A 689 -3.49 -17.28 -11.09
N ALA A 690 -2.65 -16.31 -11.42
CA ALA A 690 -3.05 -14.92 -11.43
C ALA A 690 -2.23 -14.13 -12.45
N VAL A 691 -2.89 -13.17 -13.10
CA VAL A 691 -2.21 -12.06 -13.77
C VAL A 691 -2.04 -10.94 -12.76
N ASP A 692 -0.82 -10.43 -12.62
CA ASP A 692 -0.50 -9.24 -11.84
C ASP A 692 0.01 -8.15 -12.80
N VAL A 693 -0.89 -7.22 -13.14
CA VAL A 693 -0.62 -6.10 -14.03
C VAL A 693 0.06 -4.98 -13.24
N ASP A 694 1.10 -4.36 -13.82
CA ASP A 694 1.93 -3.35 -13.16
C ASP A 694 2.45 -3.87 -11.80
N PRO A 695 3.24 -4.96 -11.77
CA PRO A 695 3.77 -5.52 -10.54
C PRO A 695 4.78 -4.56 -9.88
N LEU A 696 4.81 -4.52 -8.55
CA LEU A 696 5.80 -3.73 -7.80
C LEU A 696 7.19 -4.37 -7.77
N ALA A 697 7.26 -5.68 -7.97
CA ALA A 697 8.49 -6.46 -8.01
C ALA A 697 8.31 -7.61 -9.01
N ILE A 698 9.38 -7.92 -9.74
CA ILE A 698 9.45 -9.01 -10.71
C ILE A 698 9.86 -10.28 -10.00
#